data_AF-A0A4Q8QIV0-F1
#
_entry.id   AF-A0A4Q8QIV0-F1
#
_cell.length_a   1.000
_cell.length_b   1.000
_cell.length_c   1.000
_cell.angle_alpha   90.00
_cell.angle_beta   90.00
_cell.angle_gamma   90.00
#
_symmetry.space_group_name_H-M   'P 1'
#
loop_
_entity.id
_entity.type
_entity.pdbx_description
1 polymer ?
#
loop_
_entity_poly.entity_id
_entity_poly.type
_entity_poly.pdbx_seq_one_letter_code
_entity_poly.pdbx_strand_id
1 'polypeptide(L)'
;MVIGFEELYDLAKNPEAKNNLIQDSNVKELSTFMIDKYFKLKKEQSSMFNFRRCYWSYLQNMLLLFALIQVSHSQTKPHWQNPEVVNVNKLPARATSISYPHEKLAITADRDASPRKLSLNGIWKFHFVEVPSKAPQDFFQPAYPDSNWKELPVPSNWELYGYGKPWHRLTHQIWEKKGVDQPNVPEDYNPTGSYRKRITLPKGWKNMQVTLHIGAASSALRVWVNGIYVGYSEDNRLPAEFDVTPFLTEKENIIALQVMQWCDGSYLEDQDHWRMSGITREVYLEAAPKVQLYDFEVRTDLDENYEDAELQIRPEIVKFVNVDTKDWTVAAQLYDEESQPVLSKALEIPVEKILKEHYPQIGNRPFENLMKVDVKNPKKWSAEFPNLYTLVLSLKDIKGKLVEARSTRVGFREIDISDGQFKVNGIPVLLYGVNRHDWDAITGKAENKEAMRRDAELMKQLNVNASRSSHYPNPPYWYELCDEYGIYVMDEANIESHGKGSLFSNIPAWHTTFLERGIRMVERDKNYPSIVSWSLGNEAGFGPNHAALSAWIKEFDPTRPIHAEGAQNIYGYNWPKPEPKDRVYTDFLSRMYRLTDDMIDLSTKSDDNRPVIWCEYAHSQGNSTGDLEGYWKAIRKYRRLVGGFVWDWRDQLVFKEGGDTKPLWKHGKDFGQAQADLNPVQKGLISADGRIKSAGWQAKYVWQRVKITADSISKGLFTVENRHFRTNLNAYDLVWEILEDGKPIQSGTTDSPDVEAGISGKLRLELPQIDVKQGFHYHLKISFILKEDKPWAKKGYAIASGQFLLTHAPHLKITEKNSAPQLMESSSEIIITTQTAKLVFDKRSGRLVVYEMDGKNLISAAPKPNFWRAPTDNDLASGIIKRQGFWKEASAQQKLSSISTFKTEEDIKVITTHQLANSKAIVTQTYALWGDGTLHVNYHFQPEATMPEMPRVGWQLQIPSEYDQLKWFGRGPLESYADKKTGAFFGNYTESVKNDFTYYVRPQESSNKAEVYWAELTNPDGKSLRIESVDNPVSFSAWPFTQEQIEKANRIEELTFGETITLNIDYKQMGVGGDNTWNLDARPHKAFRVDAKPCSYSFKIIPLQ
;
A
#
# COMPACT_ATOMS: atom_id res chain seq x y z
N MET A 1 5.14 -79.79 -29.60
CA MET A 1 6.56 -79.51 -29.29
C MET A 1 6.83 -78.05 -29.63
N VAL A 2 6.55 -77.16 -28.69
CA VAL A 2 6.93 -75.75 -28.77
C VAL A 2 7.74 -75.54 -27.51
N ILE A 3 9.06 -75.54 -27.66
CA ILE A 3 10.00 -75.15 -26.62
C ILE A 3 10.35 -73.70 -26.92
N GLY A 4 10.21 -72.82 -25.93
CA GLY A 4 10.48 -71.39 -26.08
C GLY A 4 11.96 -71.12 -26.28
N PHE A 5 12.29 -70.00 -26.94
CA PHE A 5 13.67 -69.59 -27.23
C PHE A 5 14.51 -69.38 -25.94
N GLU A 6 13.86 -69.10 -24.82
CA GLU A 6 14.50 -68.96 -23.50
C GLU A 6 14.89 -70.32 -22.89
N GLU A 7 14.09 -71.37 -23.08
CA GLU A 7 14.41 -72.73 -22.58
C GLU A 7 15.64 -73.32 -23.31
N LEU A 8 15.83 -72.99 -24.59
CA LEU A 8 17.02 -73.36 -25.37
C LEU A 8 18.28 -72.57 -24.93
N TYR A 9 18.11 -71.36 -24.42
CA TYR A 9 19.20 -70.51 -23.94
C TYR A 9 19.72 -70.98 -22.57
N ASP A 10 18.83 -71.43 -21.68
CA ASP A 10 19.21 -71.96 -20.37
C ASP A 10 19.84 -73.37 -20.46
N LEU A 11 19.39 -74.19 -21.41
CA LEU A 11 20.00 -75.49 -21.73
C LEU A 11 21.45 -75.38 -22.25
N ALA A 12 21.82 -74.27 -22.90
CA ALA A 12 23.16 -74.05 -23.44
C ALA A 12 24.20 -73.65 -22.38
N LYS A 13 23.79 -73.28 -21.17
CA LYS A 13 24.67 -72.81 -20.09
C LYS A 13 25.05 -73.88 -19.06
N ASN A 14 24.44 -75.06 -19.10
CA ASN A 14 24.71 -76.14 -18.13
C ASN A 14 25.52 -77.29 -18.77
N PRO A 15 26.79 -77.51 -18.38
CA PRO A 15 27.65 -78.56 -18.96
C PRO A 15 27.16 -79.99 -18.73
N GLU A 16 26.40 -80.26 -17.65
CA GLU A 16 25.91 -81.61 -17.33
C GLU A 16 24.64 -82.00 -18.11
N ALA A 17 23.84 -81.02 -18.55
CA ALA A 17 22.65 -81.28 -19.39
C ALA A 17 23.01 -81.70 -20.82
N LYS A 18 24.26 -81.45 -21.25
CA LYS A 18 24.73 -81.70 -22.62
C LYS A 18 24.92 -83.18 -22.96
N ASN A 19 25.08 -84.06 -21.96
CA ASN A 19 25.37 -85.48 -22.19
C ASN A 19 24.13 -86.39 -22.25
N ASN A 20 22.94 -85.93 -21.87
CA ASN A 20 21.72 -86.76 -21.85
C ASN A 20 20.76 -86.53 -23.04
N LEU A 21 21.18 -85.80 -24.08
CA LEU A 21 20.36 -85.47 -25.25
C LEU A 21 21.00 -85.89 -26.58
N ILE A 22 21.70 -87.03 -26.60
CA ILE A 22 22.30 -87.57 -27.83
C ILE A 22 21.74 -88.97 -28.11
N GLN A 23 20.54 -89.06 -28.68
CA GLN A 23 20.10 -90.21 -29.50
C GLN A 23 19.05 -89.80 -30.57
N ASP A 24 19.24 -88.65 -31.24
CA ASP A 24 18.52 -88.40 -32.48
C ASP A 24 19.42 -87.63 -33.47
N SER A 25 19.73 -88.27 -34.60
CA SER A 25 20.57 -87.73 -35.66
C SER A 25 19.97 -86.48 -36.32
N ASN A 26 18.67 -86.22 -36.15
CA ASN A 26 17.98 -85.08 -36.77
C ASN A 26 18.16 -83.75 -36.02
N VAL A 27 18.64 -83.75 -34.77
CA VAL A 27 18.83 -82.52 -33.97
C VAL A 27 20.21 -81.90 -34.16
N LYS A 28 21.19 -82.69 -34.63
CA LYS A 28 22.58 -82.24 -34.85
C LYS A 28 22.75 -81.37 -36.09
N GLU A 29 21.97 -81.61 -37.14
CA GLU A 29 21.97 -80.78 -38.36
C GLU A 29 21.23 -79.45 -38.14
N LEU A 30 20.12 -79.45 -37.39
CA LEU A 30 19.35 -78.23 -37.13
C LEU A 30 20.10 -77.24 -36.22
N SER A 31 20.82 -77.73 -35.21
CA SER A 31 21.62 -76.91 -34.30
C SER A 31 22.85 -76.31 -34.99
N THR A 32 23.52 -77.07 -35.85
CA THR A 32 24.67 -76.59 -36.63
C THR A 32 24.22 -75.56 -37.69
N PHE A 33 23.10 -75.79 -38.37
CA PHE A 33 22.54 -74.85 -39.35
C PHE A 33 22.12 -73.51 -38.73
N MET A 34 21.52 -73.52 -37.53
CA MET A 34 21.07 -72.30 -36.85
C MET A 34 22.24 -71.46 -36.31
N ILE A 35 23.33 -72.09 -35.87
CA ILE A 35 24.54 -71.40 -35.40
C ILE A 35 25.30 -70.78 -36.57
N ASP A 36 25.44 -71.48 -37.71
CA ASP A 36 26.12 -70.94 -38.89
C ASP A 36 25.33 -69.79 -39.53
N LYS A 37 23.99 -69.87 -39.54
CA LYS A 37 23.12 -68.80 -40.02
C LYS A 37 23.18 -67.56 -39.10
N TYR A 38 23.34 -67.74 -37.78
CA TYR A 38 23.55 -66.64 -36.84
C TYR A 38 24.87 -65.90 -37.08
N PHE A 39 25.99 -66.60 -37.29
CA PHE A 39 27.28 -65.95 -37.55
C PHE A 39 27.36 -65.31 -38.95
N LYS A 40 26.67 -65.87 -39.96
CA LYS A 40 26.56 -65.26 -41.29
C LYS A 40 25.73 -63.97 -41.26
N LEU A 41 24.60 -63.96 -40.54
CA LEU A 41 23.77 -62.77 -40.32
C LEU A 41 24.50 -61.68 -39.51
N LYS A 42 25.36 -62.06 -38.56
CA LYS A 42 26.17 -61.11 -37.78
C LYS A 42 27.29 -60.46 -38.61
N LYS A 43 27.83 -61.18 -39.59
CA LYS A 43 28.86 -60.69 -40.52
C LYS A 43 28.25 -59.78 -41.62
N GLU A 44 27.03 -60.06 -42.06
CA GLU A 44 26.25 -59.19 -42.97
C GLU A 44 25.66 -57.95 -42.25
N GLN A 45 25.30 -58.05 -40.97
CA GLN A 45 24.97 -56.88 -40.14
C GLN A 45 26.17 -55.95 -39.96
N SER A 46 27.39 -56.48 -39.81
CA SER A 46 28.61 -55.68 -39.64
C SER A 46 28.97 -54.83 -40.88
N SER A 47 28.74 -55.33 -42.09
CA SER A 47 29.01 -54.58 -43.32
C SER A 47 27.91 -53.55 -43.63
N MET A 48 26.64 -53.86 -43.34
CA MET A 48 25.53 -52.89 -43.39
C MET A 48 25.65 -51.80 -42.32
N PHE A 49 26.20 -52.11 -41.14
CA PHE A 49 26.41 -51.13 -40.07
C PHE A 49 27.43 -50.06 -40.47
N ASN A 50 28.51 -50.41 -41.17
CA ASN A 50 29.51 -49.42 -41.59
C ASN A 50 29.03 -48.54 -42.76
N PHE A 51 28.26 -49.09 -43.70
CA PHE A 51 27.65 -48.29 -44.76
C PHE A 51 26.53 -47.39 -44.24
N ARG A 52 25.69 -47.87 -43.32
CA ARG A 52 24.69 -47.05 -42.62
C ARG A 52 25.34 -46.00 -41.74
N ARG A 53 26.47 -46.26 -41.08
CA ARG A 53 27.14 -45.27 -40.23
C ARG A 53 27.80 -44.15 -41.04
N CYS A 54 28.37 -44.43 -42.21
CA CYS A 54 28.84 -43.39 -43.13
C CYS A 54 27.68 -42.64 -43.80
N TYR A 55 26.60 -43.31 -44.21
CA TYR A 55 25.43 -42.66 -44.82
C TYR A 55 24.64 -41.82 -43.80
N TRP A 56 24.48 -42.30 -42.55
CA TRP A 56 23.89 -41.55 -41.44
C TRP A 56 24.81 -40.43 -40.96
N SER A 57 26.14 -40.57 -41.00
CA SER A 57 27.04 -39.46 -40.70
C SER A 57 27.02 -38.40 -41.80
N TYR A 58 26.88 -38.78 -43.07
CA TYR A 58 26.72 -37.84 -44.18
C TYR A 58 25.34 -37.17 -44.18
N LEU A 59 24.27 -37.91 -43.86
CA LEU A 59 22.93 -37.34 -43.63
C LEU A 59 22.87 -36.50 -42.36
N GLN A 60 23.54 -36.88 -41.27
CA GLN A 60 23.65 -36.06 -40.05
C GLN A 60 24.47 -34.82 -40.31
N ASN A 61 25.55 -34.88 -41.10
CA ASN A 61 26.33 -33.71 -41.47
C ASN A 61 25.60 -32.82 -42.49
N MET A 62 24.80 -33.37 -43.41
CA MET A 62 23.92 -32.58 -44.28
C MET A 62 22.70 -32.04 -43.55
N LEU A 63 22.12 -32.75 -42.58
CA LEU A 63 21.06 -32.28 -41.69
C LEU A 63 21.60 -31.28 -40.67
N LEU A 64 22.84 -31.41 -40.20
CA LEU A 64 23.53 -30.38 -39.42
C LEU A 64 23.87 -29.19 -40.30
N LEU A 65 24.30 -29.36 -41.56
CA LEU A 65 24.51 -28.22 -42.47
C LEU A 65 23.18 -27.55 -42.81
N PHE A 66 22.11 -28.30 -43.09
CA PHE A 66 20.78 -27.74 -43.34
C PHE A 66 20.17 -27.13 -42.07
N ALA A 67 20.40 -27.71 -40.89
CA ALA A 67 20.00 -27.13 -39.61
C ALA A 67 20.86 -25.91 -39.26
N LEU A 68 22.15 -25.88 -39.57
CA LEU A 68 23.01 -24.70 -39.38
C LEU A 68 22.67 -23.59 -40.39
N ILE A 69 22.31 -23.94 -41.63
CA ILE A 69 21.86 -23.00 -42.67
C ILE A 69 20.43 -22.50 -42.37
N GLN A 70 19.55 -23.32 -41.77
CA GLN A 70 18.23 -22.88 -41.28
C GLN A 70 18.30 -22.12 -39.95
N VAL A 71 19.23 -22.44 -39.05
CA VAL A 71 19.50 -21.66 -37.83
C VAL A 71 20.11 -20.30 -38.17
N SER A 72 20.79 -20.18 -39.33
CA SER A 72 21.26 -18.89 -39.85
C SER A 72 20.14 -18.04 -40.49
N HIS A 73 18.93 -18.59 -40.68
CA HIS A 73 17.80 -17.90 -41.34
C HIS A 73 16.48 -17.95 -40.54
N SER A 74 16.45 -18.52 -39.34
CA SER A 74 15.43 -18.17 -38.36
C SER A 74 15.89 -16.90 -37.67
N GLN A 75 15.18 -15.81 -37.90
CA GLN A 75 15.38 -14.56 -37.17
C GLN A 75 15.11 -14.87 -35.69
N THR A 76 16.16 -15.18 -34.91
CA THR A 76 16.02 -15.44 -33.47
C THR A 76 15.44 -14.17 -32.86
N LYS A 77 14.21 -14.26 -32.35
CA LYS A 77 13.59 -13.13 -31.65
C LYS A 77 14.53 -12.64 -30.56
N PRO A 78 14.66 -11.32 -30.36
CA PRO A 78 15.46 -10.81 -29.27
C PRO A 78 14.89 -11.30 -27.92
N HIS A 79 15.74 -11.42 -26.88
CA HIS A 79 15.31 -11.97 -25.60
C HIS A 79 14.11 -11.23 -25.00
N TRP A 80 14.07 -9.89 -25.13
CA TRP A 80 12.99 -9.02 -24.63
C TRP A 80 11.66 -9.09 -25.42
N GLN A 81 11.51 -10.07 -26.31
CA GLN A 81 10.28 -10.42 -27.03
C GLN A 81 10.07 -11.95 -27.04
N ASN A 82 10.57 -12.62 -25.99
CA ASN A 82 10.47 -14.07 -25.84
C ASN A 82 10.25 -14.46 -24.36
N PRO A 83 9.00 -14.73 -23.94
CA PRO A 83 8.65 -15.00 -22.54
C PRO A 83 9.26 -16.29 -21.99
N GLU A 84 9.80 -17.16 -22.85
CA GLU A 84 10.55 -18.34 -22.42
C GLU A 84 11.98 -18.01 -21.97
N VAL A 85 12.49 -16.80 -22.27
CA VAL A 85 13.87 -16.36 -21.97
C VAL A 85 13.86 -15.09 -21.10
N VAL A 86 13.53 -15.26 -19.83
CA VAL A 86 13.48 -14.14 -18.87
C VAL A 86 14.85 -13.78 -18.26
N ASN A 87 15.86 -14.61 -18.48
CA ASN A 87 17.23 -14.35 -18.03
C ASN A 87 18.28 -15.15 -18.83
N VAL A 88 19.53 -14.68 -18.81
CA VAL A 88 20.71 -15.38 -19.34
C VAL A 88 21.88 -15.17 -18.38
N ASN A 89 22.51 -16.26 -17.92
CA ASN A 89 23.64 -16.29 -16.98
C ASN A 89 23.38 -15.59 -15.63
N LYS A 90 22.12 -15.32 -15.29
CA LYS A 90 21.73 -14.80 -13.97
C LYS A 90 21.97 -15.90 -12.93
N LEU A 91 22.54 -15.54 -11.80
CA LEU A 91 22.69 -16.45 -10.67
C LEU A 91 21.31 -16.79 -10.07
N PRO A 92 21.12 -18.00 -9.50
CA PRO A 92 19.90 -18.33 -8.76
C PRO A 92 19.62 -17.30 -7.66
N ALA A 93 18.33 -17.00 -7.42
CA ALA A 93 17.93 -16.19 -6.29
C ALA A 93 18.30 -16.88 -4.97
N ARG A 94 18.57 -16.08 -3.95
CA ARG A 94 19.03 -16.51 -2.63
C ARG A 94 18.59 -15.49 -1.59
N ALA A 95 18.59 -15.88 -0.31
CA ALA A 95 18.20 -15.01 0.77
C ALA A 95 19.07 -13.76 0.82
N THR A 96 18.45 -12.61 1.10
CA THR A 96 19.17 -11.33 1.24
C THR A 96 20.21 -11.44 2.36
N SER A 97 21.49 -11.42 2.01
CA SER A 97 22.61 -11.48 2.95
C SER A 97 23.88 -10.92 2.30
N ILE A 98 24.94 -10.69 3.09
CA ILE A 98 26.26 -10.33 2.58
C ILE A 98 27.33 -11.21 3.25
N SER A 99 28.42 -11.46 2.52
CA SER A 99 29.63 -12.06 3.06
C SER A 99 30.32 -11.10 4.04
N TYR A 100 30.64 -11.58 5.25
CA TYR A 100 31.47 -10.87 6.24
C TYR A 100 32.79 -11.60 6.46
N PRO A 101 33.90 -10.88 6.68
CA PRO A 101 35.18 -11.51 7.03
C PRO A 101 35.25 -11.99 8.48
N HIS A 102 34.42 -11.45 9.38
CA HIS A 102 34.45 -11.70 10.83
C HIS A 102 33.05 -11.75 11.43
N GLU A 103 32.84 -12.61 12.42
CA GLU A 103 31.56 -12.80 13.13
C GLU A 103 31.04 -11.50 13.76
N LYS A 104 31.92 -10.68 14.34
CA LYS A 104 31.54 -9.40 14.97
C LYS A 104 30.78 -8.45 14.03
N LEU A 105 31.11 -8.45 12.73
CA LEU A 105 30.38 -7.67 11.74
C LEU A 105 29.04 -8.34 11.38
N ALA A 106 29.02 -9.67 11.30
CA ALA A 106 27.79 -10.42 11.02
C ALA A 106 26.74 -10.27 12.15
N ILE A 107 27.16 -10.13 13.40
CA ILE A 107 26.25 -9.92 14.55
C ILE A 107 25.40 -8.65 14.41
N THR A 108 25.92 -7.60 13.76
CA THR A 108 25.15 -6.36 13.55
C THR A 108 24.06 -6.52 12.49
N ALA A 109 24.18 -7.53 11.63
CA ALA A 109 23.37 -7.75 10.44
C ALA A 109 23.31 -6.53 9.48
N ASP A 110 24.26 -5.60 9.58
CA ASP A 110 24.36 -4.44 8.71
C ASP A 110 25.18 -4.76 7.46
N ARG A 111 24.47 -4.95 6.34
CA ARG A 111 25.09 -5.30 5.04
C ARG A 111 26.06 -4.23 4.55
N ASP A 112 25.83 -2.95 4.88
CA ASP A 112 26.65 -1.83 4.43
C ASP A 112 27.95 -1.70 5.24
N ALA A 113 28.02 -2.30 6.44
CA ALA A 113 29.24 -2.36 7.25
C ALA A 113 30.29 -3.37 6.73
N SER A 114 29.92 -4.26 5.80
CA SER A 114 30.86 -5.28 5.32
C SER A 114 31.90 -4.70 4.35
N PRO A 115 33.21 -4.89 4.57
CA PRO A 115 34.26 -4.48 3.61
C PRO A 115 34.28 -5.36 2.34
N ARG A 116 33.41 -6.37 2.29
CA ARG A 116 33.17 -7.22 1.11
C ARG A 116 32.04 -6.68 0.22
N LYS A 117 31.38 -5.58 0.59
CA LYS A 117 30.43 -4.85 -0.25
C LYS A 117 31.09 -3.58 -0.81
N LEU A 118 30.95 -3.35 -2.11
CA LEU A 118 31.33 -2.08 -2.77
C LEU A 118 30.10 -1.48 -3.43
N SER A 119 29.54 -0.42 -2.84
CA SER A 119 28.43 0.30 -3.44
C SER A 119 28.83 0.91 -4.78
N LEU A 120 28.00 0.71 -5.79
CA LEU A 120 28.08 1.33 -7.10
C LEU A 120 27.00 2.39 -7.31
N ASN A 121 26.26 2.77 -6.26
CA ASN A 121 25.35 3.92 -6.30
C ASN A 121 26.13 5.23 -6.55
N GLY A 122 25.40 6.30 -6.83
CA GLY A 122 25.94 7.61 -7.19
C GLY A 122 25.96 7.81 -8.71
N ILE A 123 26.86 8.64 -9.19
CA ILE A 123 26.84 9.08 -10.60
C ILE A 123 27.36 7.99 -11.56
N TRP A 124 26.67 7.83 -12.68
CA TRP A 124 27.05 7.01 -13.84
C TRP A 124 27.05 7.85 -15.11
N LYS A 125 27.93 7.53 -16.07
CA LYS A 125 27.80 8.07 -17.43
C LYS A 125 26.57 7.45 -18.08
N PHE A 126 25.76 8.27 -18.74
CA PHE A 126 24.45 7.89 -19.22
C PHE A 126 24.18 8.43 -20.63
N HIS A 127 23.64 7.57 -21.48
CA HIS A 127 23.20 7.89 -22.84
C HIS A 127 21.81 7.33 -23.10
N PHE A 128 20.90 8.16 -23.60
CA PHE A 128 19.50 7.83 -23.84
C PHE A 128 19.17 7.84 -25.32
N VAL A 129 18.37 6.87 -25.78
CA VAL A 129 17.77 6.84 -27.11
C VAL A 129 16.31 6.40 -27.03
N GLU A 130 15.49 6.80 -28.01
CA GLU A 130 14.05 6.47 -28.02
C GLU A 130 13.73 5.05 -28.49
N VAL A 131 14.66 4.40 -29.21
CA VAL A 131 14.50 3.03 -29.72
C VAL A 131 15.79 2.23 -29.56
N PRO A 132 15.73 0.91 -29.29
CA PRO A 132 16.91 0.10 -29.01
C PRO A 132 17.90 0.04 -30.19
N SER A 133 17.40 0.07 -31.42
CA SER A 133 18.22 0.03 -32.64
C SER A 133 19.14 1.25 -32.83
N LYS A 134 18.86 2.36 -32.13
CA LYS A 134 19.70 3.57 -32.14
C LYS A 134 20.69 3.63 -30.98
N ALA A 135 20.67 2.67 -30.06
CA ALA A 135 21.59 2.66 -28.94
C ALA A 135 23.05 2.62 -29.43
N PRO A 136 23.98 3.29 -28.73
CA PRO A 136 25.38 3.36 -29.15
C PRO A 136 25.97 1.94 -29.26
N GLN A 137 26.42 1.59 -30.46
CA GLN A 137 27.10 0.33 -30.70
C GLN A 137 28.44 0.33 -29.94
N ASP A 138 28.86 -0.83 -29.45
CA ASP A 138 30.14 -1.03 -28.76
C ASP A 138 30.39 -0.18 -27.50
N PHE A 139 29.38 0.48 -26.93
CA PHE A 139 29.54 1.33 -25.74
C PHE A 139 30.10 0.58 -24.52
N PHE A 140 29.93 -0.74 -24.50
CA PHE A 140 30.45 -1.64 -23.47
C PHE A 140 31.98 -1.82 -23.52
N GLN A 141 32.65 -1.45 -24.62
CA GLN A 141 34.09 -1.60 -24.77
C GLN A 141 34.87 -0.64 -23.85
N PRO A 142 35.96 -1.07 -23.17
CA PRO A 142 36.73 -0.20 -22.26
C PRO A 142 37.25 1.10 -22.89
N ALA A 143 37.63 1.03 -24.17
CA ALA A 143 38.19 2.15 -24.92
C ALA A 143 37.12 3.07 -25.53
N TYR A 144 35.83 2.77 -25.40
CA TYR A 144 34.78 3.61 -25.97
C TYR A 144 34.81 5.03 -25.33
N PRO A 145 34.78 6.11 -26.13
CA PRO A 145 34.82 7.47 -25.62
C PRO A 145 33.45 7.93 -25.11
N ASP A 146 33.30 8.07 -23.79
CA ASP A 146 32.07 8.55 -23.12
C ASP A 146 32.23 9.92 -22.45
N SER A 147 33.31 10.66 -22.77
CA SER A 147 33.55 12.00 -22.20
C SER A 147 32.40 12.98 -22.48
N ASN A 148 31.70 12.79 -23.59
CA ASN A 148 30.58 13.62 -24.02
C ASN A 148 29.22 13.10 -23.51
N TRP A 149 29.19 11.99 -22.77
CA TRP A 149 27.96 11.47 -22.17
C TRP A 149 27.55 12.31 -20.96
N LYS A 150 26.24 12.43 -20.77
CA LYS A 150 25.67 13.05 -19.58
C LYS A 150 25.87 12.15 -18.36
N GLU A 151 25.53 12.67 -17.20
CA GLU A 151 25.60 11.97 -15.92
C GLU A 151 24.20 11.77 -15.36
N LEU A 152 23.95 10.61 -14.78
CA LEU A 152 22.70 10.26 -14.11
C LEU A 152 23.02 9.60 -12.76
N PRO A 153 22.37 10.01 -11.65
CA PRO A 153 22.50 9.30 -10.39
C PRO A 153 21.81 7.93 -10.49
N VAL A 154 22.40 6.93 -9.85
CA VAL A 154 21.84 5.60 -9.68
C VAL A 154 21.76 5.30 -8.18
N PRO A 155 20.60 4.86 -7.65
CA PRO A 155 19.35 4.61 -8.38
C PRO A 155 18.58 5.88 -8.79
N SER A 156 17.80 5.80 -9.87
CA SER A 156 16.85 6.82 -10.32
C SER A 156 15.87 6.31 -11.37
N ASN A 157 14.77 7.05 -11.56
CA ASN A 157 13.98 7.00 -12.79
C ASN A 157 14.47 8.06 -13.77
N TRP A 158 14.94 7.69 -14.97
CA TRP A 158 15.50 8.67 -15.91
C TRP A 158 14.48 9.72 -16.35
N GLU A 159 13.18 9.41 -16.26
CA GLU A 159 12.08 10.30 -16.64
C GLU A 159 12.03 11.56 -15.77
N LEU A 160 12.43 11.43 -14.51
CA LEU A 160 12.50 12.56 -13.57
C LEU A 160 13.73 13.45 -13.81
N TYR A 161 14.69 12.98 -14.62
CA TYR A 161 15.89 13.71 -15.01
C TYR A 161 15.83 14.24 -16.46
N GLY A 162 14.64 14.24 -17.07
CA GLY A 162 14.38 14.85 -18.38
C GLY A 162 14.59 13.93 -19.58
N TYR A 163 14.70 12.61 -19.38
CA TYR A 163 14.84 11.64 -20.47
C TYR A 163 13.53 10.88 -20.70
N GLY A 164 13.07 10.79 -21.94
CA GLY A 164 11.80 10.13 -22.24
C GLY A 164 10.61 10.82 -21.57
N LYS A 165 9.54 10.05 -21.31
CA LYS A 165 8.33 10.54 -20.65
C LYS A 165 7.82 9.48 -19.68
N PRO A 166 7.48 9.84 -18.42
CA PRO A 166 6.78 8.93 -17.56
C PRO A 166 5.34 8.80 -18.09
N TRP A 167 4.74 7.63 -17.94
CA TRP A 167 3.38 7.38 -18.37
C TRP A 167 2.50 6.96 -17.20
N HIS A 168 1.22 7.32 -17.21
CA HIS A 168 0.28 6.81 -16.22
C HIS A 168 -0.93 6.20 -16.93
N ARG A 169 -1.31 4.98 -16.55
CA ARG A 169 -2.56 4.33 -16.94
C ARG A 169 -3.04 3.41 -15.82
N LEU A 170 -4.36 3.37 -15.66
CA LEU A 170 -5.03 2.41 -14.77
C LEU A 170 -4.80 0.95 -15.20
N THR A 171 -4.94 0.69 -16.51
CA THR A 171 -4.87 -0.65 -17.11
C THR A 171 -4.31 -0.56 -18.54
N HIS A 172 -3.83 -1.68 -19.05
CA HIS A 172 -3.20 -1.86 -20.36
C HIS A 172 -1.91 -1.07 -20.55
N GLN A 173 -0.94 -1.71 -21.22
CA GLN A 173 0.26 -1.00 -21.67
C GLN A 173 -0.10 0.09 -22.70
N ILE A 174 0.63 1.21 -22.66
CA ILE A 174 0.32 2.41 -23.47
C ILE A 174 0.29 2.11 -24.98
N TRP A 175 1.09 1.14 -25.41
CA TRP A 175 1.29 0.77 -26.81
C TRP A 175 0.35 -0.36 -27.28
N GLU A 176 -0.41 -1.02 -26.41
CA GLU A 176 -1.32 -2.12 -26.83
C GLU A 176 -2.39 -1.65 -27.82
N LYS A 177 -2.87 -0.40 -27.68
CA LYS A 177 -3.86 0.18 -28.60
C LYS A 177 -3.31 0.42 -30.02
N LYS A 178 -1.99 0.28 -30.23
CA LYS A 178 -1.34 0.40 -31.54
C LYS A 178 -1.27 -0.93 -32.31
N GLY A 179 -1.87 -2.01 -31.79
CA GLY A 179 -1.87 -3.31 -32.46
C GLY A 179 -0.58 -4.12 -32.28
N VAL A 180 0.15 -3.88 -31.18
CA VAL A 180 1.32 -4.69 -30.81
C VAL A 180 0.84 -5.91 -30.01
N ASP A 181 0.91 -7.07 -30.64
CA ASP A 181 0.47 -8.34 -30.04
C ASP A 181 1.59 -9.07 -29.31
N GLN A 182 1.21 -9.78 -28.24
CA GLN A 182 2.11 -10.56 -27.41
C GLN A 182 2.81 -11.67 -28.22
N PRO A 183 4.10 -11.94 -27.98
CA PRO A 183 4.98 -11.35 -26.95
C PRO A 183 5.75 -10.11 -27.42
N ASN A 184 5.37 -9.47 -28.53
CA ASN A 184 6.16 -8.37 -29.08
C ASN A 184 5.97 -7.07 -28.27
N VAL A 185 6.92 -6.15 -28.40
CA VAL A 185 6.89 -4.80 -27.81
C VAL A 185 7.08 -3.75 -28.90
N PRO A 186 6.71 -2.47 -28.70
CA PRO A 186 6.83 -1.44 -29.73
C PRO A 186 8.26 -1.29 -30.25
N GLU A 187 8.41 -1.36 -31.57
CA GLU A 187 9.69 -1.08 -32.25
C GLU A 187 9.87 0.41 -32.56
N ASP A 188 8.76 1.16 -32.64
CA ASP A 188 8.72 2.60 -32.95
C ASP A 188 9.13 3.49 -31.77
N TYR A 189 8.89 3.02 -30.54
CA TYR A 189 9.26 3.71 -29.30
C TYR A 189 9.45 2.72 -28.15
N ASN A 190 10.71 2.40 -27.86
CA ASN A 190 11.12 1.63 -26.69
C ASN A 190 12.38 2.26 -26.09
N PRO A 191 12.20 3.28 -25.23
CA PRO A 191 13.30 4.04 -24.66
C PRO A 191 14.36 3.15 -24.03
N THR A 192 15.62 3.43 -24.38
CA THR A 192 16.77 2.61 -23.99
C THR A 192 17.85 3.51 -23.40
N GLY A 193 18.26 3.18 -22.18
CA GLY A 193 19.34 3.85 -21.46
C GLY A 193 20.60 2.99 -21.38
N SER A 194 21.72 3.51 -21.86
CA SER A 194 23.05 2.92 -21.73
C SER A 194 23.81 3.61 -20.59
N TYR A 195 24.31 2.81 -19.64
CA TYR A 195 25.02 3.25 -18.45
C TYR A 195 26.47 2.75 -18.48
N ARG A 196 27.41 3.58 -18.01
CA ARG A 196 28.82 3.18 -17.85
C ARG A 196 29.39 3.70 -16.53
N LYS A 197 30.14 2.84 -15.84
CA LYS A 197 30.85 3.20 -14.62
C LYS A 197 32.22 2.53 -14.56
N ARG A 198 33.24 3.36 -14.35
CA ARG A 198 34.61 2.93 -14.06
C ARG A 198 34.72 2.65 -12.56
N ILE A 199 35.36 1.54 -12.22
CA ILE A 199 35.52 1.10 -10.84
C ILE A 199 36.93 0.59 -10.60
N THR A 200 37.40 0.70 -9.37
CA THR A 200 38.63 0.05 -8.90
C THR A 200 38.26 -0.90 -7.77
N LEU A 201 38.74 -2.14 -7.85
CA LEU A 201 38.46 -3.13 -6.82
C LEU A 201 39.28 -2.88 -5.55
N PRO A 202 38.70 -3.07 -4.35
CA PRO A 202 39.46 -3.07 -3.11
C PRO A 202 40.59 -4.10 -3.15
N LYS A 203 41.79 -3.74 -2.66
CA LYS A 203 42.98 -4.61 -2.68
C LYS A 203 42.76 -5.99 -2.05
N GLY A 204 41.90 -6.06 -1.02
CA GLY A 204 41.58 -7.29 -0.30
C GLY A 204 40.71 -8.30 -1.08
N TRP A 205 40.25 -7.96 -2.29
CA TRP A 205 39.38 -8.82 -3.09
C TRP A 205 40.14 -9.74 -4.03
N LYS A 206 41.47 -9.68 -4.05
CA LYS A 206 42.30 -10.61 -4.83
C LYS A 206 41.97 -12.05 -4.46
N ASN A 207 41.73 -12.89 -5.47
CA ASN A 207 41.32 -14.30 -5.34
C ASN A 207 39.95 -14.53 -4.67
N MET A 208 39.10 -13.51 -4.53
CA MET A 208 37.70 -13.68 -4.16
C MET A 208 36.86 -13.97 -5.41
N GLN A 209 35.67 -14.52 -5.16
CA GLN A 209 34.56 -14.57 -6.10
C GLN A 209 33.79 -13.25 -5.98
N VAL A 210 33.52 -12.59 -7.10
CA VAL A 210 32.86 -11.28 -7.14
C VAL A 210 31.55 -11.37 -7.90
N THR A 211 30.46 -10.97 -7.24
CA THR A 211 29.11 -10.93 -7.79
C THR A 211 28.70 -9.47 -8.01
N LEU A 212 28.13 -9.18 -9.19
CA LEU A 212 27.46 -7.90 -9.45
C LEU A 212 25.98 -8.03 -9.12
N HIS A 213 25.50 -7.18 -8.21
CA HIS A 213 24.10 -7.09 -7.80
C HIS A 213 23.46 -5.82 -8.36
N ILE A 214 22.34 -5.97 -9.07
CA ILE A 214 21.46 -4.88 -9.50
C ILE A 214 20.09 -5.11 -8.87
N GLY A 215 19.69 -4.26 -7.91
CA GLY A 215 18.49 -4.49 -7.09
C GLY A 215 17.16 -4.43 -7.86
N ALA A 216 17.09 -3.60 -8.90
CA ALA A 216 15.98 -3.51 -9.84
C ALA A 216 16.37 -2.67 -11.06
N ALA A 217 15.99 -3.13 -12.25
CA ALA A 217 16.14 -2.40 -13.51
C ALA A 217 14.84 -2.50 -14.31
N SER A 218 14.22 -1.37 -14.62
CA SER A 218 12.91 -1.33 -15.28
C SER A 218 13.06 -1.10 -16.78
N SER A 219 12.72 -2.05 -17.67
CA SER A 219 12.14 -3.40 -17.42
C SER A 219 13.01 -4.58 -17.87
N ALA A 220 13.94 -4.38 -18.82
CA ALA A 220 14.88 -5.42 -19.25
C ALA A 220 16.32 -4.93 -19.21
N LEU A 221 17.21 -5.75 -18.64
CA LEU A 221 18.61 -5.43 -18.35
C LEU A 221 19.57 -6.31 -19.15
N ARG A 222 20.57 -5.67 -19.76
CA ARG A 222 21.75 -6.34 -20.35
C ARG A 222 23.02 -5.86 -19.67
N VAL A 223 23.97 -6.77 -19.45
CA VAL A 223 25.17 -6.52 -18.64
C VAL A 223 26.44 -6.87 -19.39
N TRP A 224 27.44 -5.97 -19.31
CA TRP A 224 28.81 -6.21 -19.77
C TRP A 224 29.82 -5.78 -18.72
N VAL A 225 30.94 -6.50 -18.65
CA VAL A 225 32.10 -6.13 -17.85
C VAL A 225 33.34 -6.21 -18.74
N ASN A 226 34.12 -5.13 -18.78
CA ASN A 226 35.34 -5.03 -19.59
C ASN A 226 35.16 -5.42 -21.06
N GLY A 227 34.02 -5.04 -21.66
CA GLY A 227 33.72 -5.33 -23.06
C GLY A 227 33.10 -6.70 -23.32
N ILE A 228 33.02 -7.57 -22.32
CA ILE A 228 32.50 -8.94 -22.45
C ILE A 228 31.05 -8.99 -21.97
N TYR A 229 30.17 -9.60 -22.77
CA TYR A 229 28.77 -9.80 -22.41
C TYR A 229 28.65 -10.80 -21.27
N VAL A 230 27.96 -10.39 -20.20
CA VAL A 230 27.79 -11.18 -18.98
C VAL A 230 26.42 -11.86 -18.99
N GLY A 231 25.34 -11.12 -19.24
CA GLY A 231 23.99 -11.69 -19.15
C GLY A 231 22.83 -10.74 -19.40
N TYR A 232 21.62 -11.29 -19.18
CA TYR A 232 20.31 -10.67 -19.37
C TYR A 232 19.38 -10.94 -18.19
N SER A 233 18.48 -10.02 -17.86
CA SER A 233 17.39 -10.25 -16.90
C SER A 233 16.16 -9.39 -17.18
N GLU A 234 14.99 -9.95 -16.91
CA GLU A 234 13.71 -9.26 -16.76
C GLU A 234 13.24 -9.26 -15.29
N ASP A 235 12.04 -8.72 -15.07
CA ASP A 235 11.40 -8.38 -13.79
C ASP A 235 11.97 -7.09 -13.17
N ASN A 236 11.16 -6.03 -13.24
CA ASN A 236 11.56 -4.71 -12.77
C ASN A 236 11.58 -4.52 -11.25
N ARG A 237 11.39 -5.58 -10.44
CA ARG A 237 11.25 -5.48 -8.97
C ARG A 237 12.13 -6.44 -8.16
N LEU A 238 12.78 -7.40 -8.80
CA LEU A 238 13.64 -8.36 -8.11
C LEU A 238 15.10 -8.25 -8.59
N PRO A 239 16.08 -8.56 -7.72
CA PRO A 239 17.49 -8.36 -8.04
C PRO A 239 17.97 -9.28 -9.16
N ALA A 240 18.88 -8.77 -9.99
CA ALA A 240 19.64 -9.56 -10.95
C ALA A 240 21.10 -9.64 -10.47
N GLU A 241 21.57 -10.87 -10.22
CA GLU A 241 22.94 -11.15 -9.78
C GLU A 241 23.73 -11.90 -10.87
N PHE A 242 24.98 -11.52 -11.07
CA PHE A 242 25.87 -12.15 -12.05
C PHE A 242 27.26 -12.38 -11.46
N ASP A 243 27.83 -13.57 -11.70
CA ASP A 243 29.26 -13.79 -11.45
C ASP A 243 30.08 -12.97 -12.45
N VAL A 244 30.83 -12.00 -11.94
CA VAL A 244 31.69 -11.13 -12.77
C VAL A 244 33.17 -11.41 -12.57
N THR A 245 33.53 -12.37 -11.70
CA THR A 245 34.91 -12.75 -11.39
C THR A 245 35.77 -12.99 -12.64
N PRO A 246 35.31 -13.76 -13.66
CA PRO A 246 36.13 -14.07 -14.83
C PRO A 246 36.42 -12.86 -15.73
N PHE A 247 35.64 -11.78 -15.59
CA PHE A 247 35.72 -10.62 -16.46
C PHE A 247 36.47 -9.44 -15.84
N LEU A 248 36.76 -9.50 -14.54
CA LEU A 248 37.44 -8.43 -13.80
C LEU A 248 38.98 -8.52 -13.93
N THR A 249 39.62 -7.38 -13.75
CA THR A 249 41.09 -7.22 -13.71
C THR A 249 41.51 -6.51 -12.43
N GLU A 250 42.79 -6.63 -12.05
CA GLU A 250 43.36 -5.89 -10.91
C GLU A 250 43.48 -4.37 -11.17
N LYS A 251 43.31 -3.93 -12.43
CA LYS A 251 43.32 -2.51 -12.82
C LYS A 251 41.91 -1.91 -12.68
N GLU A 252 41.73 -0.71 -13.21
CA GLU A 252 40.39 -0.14 -13.41
C GLU A 252 39.55 -1.07 -14.30
N ASN A 253 38.29 -1.27 -13.93
CA ASN A 253 37.32 -2.05 -14.68
C ASN A 253 36.18 -1.14 -15.14
N ILE A 254 35.56 -1.51 -16.26
CA ILE A 254 34.33 -0.87 -16.74
C ILE A 254 33.15 -1.81 -16.57
N ILE A 255 32.08 -1.32 -15.94
CA ILE A 255 30.77 -1.96 -15.94
C ILE A 255 29.87 -1.14 -16.88
N ALA A 256 29.25 -1.83 -17.83
CA ALA A 256 28.32 -1.23 -18.77
C ALA A 256 26.97 -1.96 -18.70
N LEU A 257 25.89 -1.20 -18.59
CA LEU A 257 24.53 -1.72 -18.48
C LEU A 257 23.67 -1.09 -19.58
N GLN A 258 22.73 -1.85 -20.12
CA GLN A 258 21.70 -1.32 -21.02
C GLN A 258 20.33 -1.72 -20.50
N VAL A 259 19.46 -0.73 -20.31
CA VAL A 259 18.11 -0.91 -19.80
C VAL A 259 17.10 -0.46 -20.85
N MET A 260 16.12 -1.31 -21.15
CA MET A 260 15.02 -1.03 -22.08
C MET A 260 13.72 -0.84 -21.30
N GLN A 261 12.91 0.14 -21.67
CA GLN A 261 11.65 0.45 -20.99
C GLN A 261 10.61 -0.66 -21.15
N TRP A 262 10.52 -1.29 -22.32
CA TRP A 262 9.56 -2.34 -22.62
C TRP A 262 10.25 -3.65 -23.02
N CYS A 263 9.76 -4.75 -22.45
CA CYS A 263 10.06 -6.15 -22.81
C CYS A 263 8.77 -6.97 -22.75
N ASP A 264 8.80 -8.25 -23.13
CA ASP A 264 7.62 -9.11 -22.98
C ASP A 264 7.17 -9.22 -21.51
N GLY A 265 8.09 -9.25 -20.54
CA GLY A 265 7.76 -9.14 -19.12
C GLY A 265 6.87 -7.94 -18.75
N SER A 266 6.89 -6.85 -19.53
CA SER A 266 6.01 -5.69 -19.30
C SER A 266 4.53 -6.04 -19.39
N TYR A 267 4.11 -7.09 -20.12
CA TYR A 267 2.72 -7.55 -20.15
C TYR A 267 2.20 -8.05 -18.78
N LEU A 268 3.10 -8.42 -17.86
CA LEU A 268 2.81 -8.79 -16.47
C LEU A 268 3.16 -7.69 -15.46
N GLU A 269 3.49 -6.49 -15.95
CA GLU A 269 3.79 -5.30 -15.14
C GLU A 269 2.78 -4.20 -15.48
N ASP A 270 1.50 -4.57 -15.43
CA ASP A 270 0.35 -3.71 -15.78
C ASP A 270 -0.32 -3.04 -14.58
N GLN A 271 0.44 -2.77 -13.51
CA GLN A 271 -0.08 -2.14 -12.31
C GLN A 271 -0.65 -0.72 -12.55
N ASP A 272 -1.66 -0.35 -11.74
CA ASP A 272 -2.17 1.03 -11.62
C ASP A 272 -1.17 1.94 -10.91
N HIS A 273 -0.12 2.32 -11.64
CA HIS A 273 0.87 3.30 -11.22
C HIS A 273 1.60 3.94 -12.42
N TRP A 274 2.57 4.80 -12.13
CA TRP A 274 3.46 5.35 -13.14
C TRP A 274 4.34 4.30 -13.82
N ARG A 275 4.38 4.28 -15.14
CA ARG A 275 5.34 3.52 -15.94
C ARG A 275 6.58 4.38 -16.18
N MET A 276 7.63 4.04 -15.45
CA MET A 276 8.93 4.71 -15.42
C MET A 276 10.04 3.67 -15.48
N SER A 277 11.25 4.10 -15.83
CA SER A 277 12.32 3.21 -16.26
C SER A 277 13.66 3.63 -15.65
N GLY A 278 14.65 2.74 -15.76
CA GLY A 278 15.99 2.97 -15.22
C GLY A 278 16.34 1.99 -14.11
N ILE A 279 17.47 2.23 -13.46
CA ILE A 279 17.95 1.42 -12.34
C ILE A 279 17.43 2.04 -11.05
N THR A 280 16.40 1.44 -10.46
CA THR A 280 15.60 2.08 -9.39
C THR A 280 15.95 1.60 -7.98
N ARG A 281 16.84 0.62 -7.84
CA ARG A 281 17.34 0.14 -6.53
C ARG A 281 18.86 0.03 -6.52
N GLU A 282 19.42 -0.30 -5.37
CA GLU A 282 20.88 -0.33 -5.14
C GLU A 282 21.63 -1.19 -6.17
N VAL A 283 22.83 -0.74 -6.52
CA VAL A 283 23.80 -1.50 -7.31
C VAL A 283 25.07 -1.62 -6.49
N TYR A 284 25.62 -2.83 -6.39
CA TYR A 284 26.89 -3.05 -5.70
C TYR A 284 27.63 -4.28 -6.26
N LEU A 285 28.93 -4.35 -5.94
CA LEU A 285 29.67 -5.61 -6.01
C LEU A 285 29.76 -6.23 -4.62
N GLU A 286 29.61 -7.55 -4.55
CA GLU A 286 29.93 -8.36 -3.37
C GLU A 286 31.15 -9.23 -3.68
N ALA A 287 32.13 -9.29 -2.77
CA ALA A 287 33.22 -10.24 -2.82
C ALA A 287 33.10 -11.28 -1.72
N ALA A 288 33.13 -12.56 -2.07
CA ALA A 288 33.09 -13.68 -1.14
C ALA A 288 34.24 -14.68 -1.44
N PRO A 289 34.63 -15.54 -0.48
CA PRO A 289 35.66 -16.55 -0.72
C PRO A 289 35.28 -17.51 -1.85
N LYS A 290 36.18 -18.36 -2.37
CA LYS A 290 35.80 -19.27 -3.48
C LYS A 290 35.07 -20.54 -3.05
N VAL A 291 35.09 -20.86 -1.76
CA VAL A 291 34.20 -21.82 -1.11
C VAL A 291 33.32 -20.99 -0.20
N GLN A 292 32.01 -21.01 -0.44
CA GLN A 292 31.09 -20.03 0.14
C GLN A 292 29.96 -20.70 0.86
N LEU A 293 29.52 -20.05 1.94
CA LEU A 293 28.12 -20.12 2.35
C LEU A 293 27.33 -19.29 1.35
N TYR A 294 26.69 -19.97 0.38
CA TYR A 294 26.09 -19.33 -0.78
C TYR A 294 24.69 -18.81 -0.48
N ASP A 295 23.87 -19.64 0.18
CA ASP A 295 22.53 -19.33 0.66
C ASP A 295 22.26 -20.05 1.99
N PHE A 296 21.17 -19.69 2.67
CA PHE A 296 20.65 -20.41 3.81
C PHE A 296 19.17 -20.09 4.04
N GLU A 297 18.45 -21.08 4.58
CA GLU A 297 17.06 -20.92 5.00
C GLU A 297 16.92 -21.17 6.51
N VAL A 298 16.04 -20.40 7.15
CA VAL A 298 15.74 -20.48 8.57
C VAL A 298 14.24 -20.72 8.76
N ARG A 299 13.89 -21.69 9.60
CA ARG A 299 12.52 -21.92 10.07
C ARG A 299 12.49 -21.98 11.59
N THR A 300 11.38 -21.53 12.15
CA THR A 300 11.07 -21.68 13.57
C THR A 300 9.76 -22.42 13.67
N ASP A 301 9.76 -23.50 14.46
CA ASP A 301 8.58 -24.31 14.73
C ASP A 301 8.28 -24.22 16.23
N LEU A 302 7.11 -23.72 16.61
CA LEU A 302 6.74 -23.60 18.03
C LEU A 302 6.06 -24.91 18.46
N ASP A 303 6.21 -25.27 19.73
CA ASP A 303 5.48 -26.42 20.27
C ASP A 303 3.95 -26.18 20.31
N GLU A 304 3.17 -27.22 20.62
CA GLU A 304 1.71 -27.15 20.68
C GLU A 304 1.18 -26.12 21.70
N ASN A 305 1.99 -25.74 22.70
CA ASN A 305 1.66 -24.73 23.71
C ASN A 305 2.15 -23.33 23.31
N TYR A 306 2.80 -23.22 22.16
CA TYR A 306 3.54 -22.06 21.71
C TYR A 306 4.53 -21.55 22.75
N GLU A 307 5.19 -22.42 23.53
CA GLU A 307 6.14 -22.07 24.59
C GLU A 307 7.59 -22.14 24.09
N ASP A 308 8.07 -23.35 23.80
CA ASP A 308 9.40 -23.62 23.25
C ASP A 308 9.38 -23.56 21.71
N ALA A 309 10.57 -23.49 21.10
CA ALA A 309 10.70 -23.54 19.65
C ALA A 309 11.86 -24.44 19.19
N GLU A 310 11.70 -25.14 18.07
CA GLU A 310 12.82 -25.71 17.32
C GLU A 310 13.30 -24.68 16.28
N LEU A 311 14.56 -24.25 16.38
CA LEU A 311 15.23 -23.48 15.34
C LEU A 311 15.85 -24.44 14.33
N GLN A 312 15.39 -24.38 13.08
CA GLN A 312 15.87 -25.21 11.99
C GLN A 312 16.65 -24.36 10.97
N ILE A 313 17.83 -24.82 10.58
CA ILE A 313 18.74 -24.07 9.70
C ILE A 313 19.23 -24.97 8.58
N ARG A 314 19.12 -24.44 7.36
CA ARG A 314 19.54 -25.14 6.15
C ARG A 314 20.59 -24.34 5.37
N PRO A 315 21.89 -24.54 5.65
CA PRO A 315 22.96 -23.87 4.89
C PRO A 315 23.18 -24.52 3.52
N GLU A 316 23.56 -23.70 2.53
CA GLU A 316 24.01 -24.15 1.21
C GLU A 316 25.47 -23.73 0.96
N ILE A 317 26.30 -24.68 0.50
CA ILE A 317 27.71 -24.44 0.19
C ILE A 317 27.96 -24.60 -1.31
N VAL A 318 28.62 -23.62 -1.92
CA VAL A 318 29.10 -23.67 -3.30
C VAL A 318 30.62 -23.61 -3.36
N LYS A 319 31.22 -24.37 -4.28
CA LYS A 319 32.67 -24.39 -4.56
C LYS A 319 32.95 -23.89 -5.98
N PHE A 320 33.46 -22.68 -6.10
CA PHE A 320 33.89 -22.10 -7.38
C PHE A 320 35.29 -22.57 -7.81
N VAL A 321 35.98 -23.32 -6.94
CA VAL A 321 37.28 -23.95 -7.21
C VAL A 321 37.29 -25.37 -6.69
N ASN A 322 38.13 -26.20 -7.30
CA ASN A 322 38.37 -27.56 -6.82
C ASN A 322 39.29 -27.52 -5.58
N VAL A 323 38.69 -27.39 -4.40
CA VAL A 323 39.34 -27.46 -3.10
C VAL A 323 38.75 -28.63 -2.32
N ASP A 324 39.63 -29.37 -1.64
CA ASP A 324 39.20 -30.40 -0.69
C ASP A 324 38.65 -29.71 0.57
N THR A 325 37.35 -29.90 0.78
CA THR A 325 36.60 -29.36 1.93
C THR A 325 36.38 -30.41 3.01
N LYS A 326 37.15 -31.52 2.96
CA LYS A 326 37.18 -32.50 4.04
C LYS A 326 37.54 -31.81 5.36
N ASP A 327 36.80 -32.15 6.41
CA ASP A 327 36.94 -31.60 7.76
C ASP A 327 36.67 -30.09 7.91
N TRP A 328 36.17 -29.42 6.85
CA TRP A 328 35.62 -28.06 6.99
C TRP A 328 34.27 -28.12 7.72
N THR A 329 33.91 -27.03 8.40
CA THR A 329 32.69 -26.96 9.22
C THR A 329 31.92 -25.68 8.96
N VAL A 330 30.59 -25.77 9.07
CA VAL A 330 29.70 -24.62 9.24
C VAL A 330 29.25 -24.60 10.69
N ALA A 331 29.45 -23.46 11.36
CA ALA A 331 28.98 -23.22 12.71
C ALA A 331 27.81 -22.21 12.71
N ALA A 332 26.74 -22.46 13.46
CA ALA A 332 25.62 -21.54 13.61
C ALA A 332 25.46 -21.12 15.07
N GLN A 333 25.42 -19.81 15.33
CA GLN A 333 25.20 -19.24 16.66
C GLN A 333 24.10 -18.19 16.63
N LEU A 334 23.19 -18.27 17.60
CA LEU A 334 22.09 -17.34 17.79
C LEU A 334 22.47 -16.31 18.85
N TYR A 335 22.22 -15.03 18.59
CA TYR A 335 22.48 -13.92 19.50
C TYR A 335 21.18 -13.19 19.83
N ASP A 336 20.99 -12.78 21.08
CA ASP A 336 19.87 -11.94 21.52
C ASP A 336 20.06 -10.46 21.15
N GLU A 337 19.14 -9.62 21.61
CA GLU A 337 19.12 -8.17 21.33
C GLU A 337 20.34 -7.43 21.94
N GLU A 338 20.90 -7.95 23.04
CA GLU A 338 22.15 -7.48 23.65
C GLU A 338 23.42 -8.09 23.01
N SER A 339 23.27 -8.80 21.89
CA SER A 339 24.35 -9.48 21.17
C SER A 339 25.06 -10.55 22.02
N GLN A 340 24.37 -11.14 23.00
CA GLN A 340 24.87 -12.26 23.79
C GLN A 340 24.47 -13.59 23.14
N PRO A 341 25.34 -14.61 23.18
CA PRO A 341 25.04 -15.92 22.62
C PRO A 341 23.92 -16.62 23.40
N VAL A 342 22.87 -17.06 22.71
CA VAL A 342 21.74 -17.81 23.27
C VAL A 342 22.08 -19.29 23.45
N LEU A 343 22.83 -19.88 22.51
CA LEU A 343 23.27 -21.27 22.62
C LEU A 343 24.59 -21.34 23.38
N SER A 344 24.67 -22.25 24.36
CA SER A 344 25.88 -22.50 25.14
C SER A 344 27.07 -22.94 24.29
N LYS A 345 26.79 -23.63 23.18
CA LYS A 345 27.74 -23.96 22.11
C LYS A 345 27.05 -23.77 20.77
N ALA A 346 27.78 -23.19 19.80
CA ALA A 346 27.31 -23.12 18.42
C ALA A 346 27.04 -24.53 17.87
N LEU A 347 25.99 -24.64 17.05
CA LEU A 347 25.74 -25.84 16.27
C LEU A 347 26.83 -25.99 15.21
N GLU A 348 27.34 -27.19 15.00
CA GLU A 348 28.39 -27.46 14.02
C GLU A 348 27.99 -28.61 13.11
N ILE A 349 28.21 -28.45 11.81
CA ILE A 349 28.01 -29.49 10.80
C ILE A 349 29.22 -29.55 9.85
N PRO A 350 29.74 -30.74 9.51
CA PRO A 350 30.75 -30.88 8.48
C PRO A 350 30.22 -30.43 7.11
N VAL A 351 31.02 -29.66 6.36
CA VAL A 351 30.67 -29.22 4.99
C VAL A 351 30.37 -30.41 4.08
N GLU A 352 31.05 -31.55 4.26
CA GLU A 352 30.77 -32.75 3.50
C GLU A 352 29.33 -33.27 3.66
N LYS A 353 28.72 -33.12 4.85
CA LYS A 353 27.33 -33.54 5.08
C LYS A 353 26.35 -32.67 4.27
N ILE A 354 26.65 -31.38 4.12
CA ILE A 354 25.88 -30.46 3.28
C ILE A 354 26.04 -30.82 1.80
N LEU A 355 27.29 -30.98 1.34
CA LEU A 355 27.59 -31.26 -0.08
C LEU A 355 27.16 -32.66 -0.54
N LYS A 356 27.12 -33.64 0.35
CA LYS A 356 26.72 -35.04 0.07
C LYS A 356 25.26 -35.31 0.42
N GLU A 357 24.47 -34.28 0.71
CA GLU A 357 23.05 -34.46 0.94
C GLU A 357 22.42 -35.15 -0.29
N HIS A 358 21.68 -36.23 -0.05
CA HIS A 358 21.07 -36.99 -1.13
C HIS A 358 20.03 -36.15 -1.87
N TYR A 359 20.18 -36.02 -3.20
CA TYR A 359 19.22 -35.34 -4.07
C TYR A 359 19.29 -35.91 -5.51
N PRO A 360 18.16 -36.10 -6.22
CA PRO A 360 16.78 -35.94 -5.77
C PRO A 360 16.36 -37.03 -4.77
N GLN A 361 15.51 -36.68 -3.80
CA GLN A 361 14.94 -37.63 -2.82
C GLN A 361 13.62 -38.21 -3.35
N ILE A 362 13.22 -39.39 -2.87
CA ILE A 362 11.93 -40.02 -3.24
C ILE A 362 10.73 -39.26 -2.63
N GLY A 363 10.92 -38.59 -1.49
CA GLY A 363 9.91 -37.73 -0.84
C GLY A 363 10.41 -36.31 -0.61
N ASN A 364 9.59 -35.51 0.08
CA ASN A 364 9.91 -34.12 0.40
C ASN A 364 11.22 -34.05 1.18
N ARG A 365 12.08 -33.09 0.82
CA ARG A 365 13.37 -32.86 1.44
C ARG A 365 13.16 -32.42 2.90
N PRO A 366 13.45 -33.27 3.92
CA PRO A 366 13.19 -32.87 5.30
C PRO A 366 14.05 -31.68 5.67
N PHE A 367 13.44 -30.66 6.24
CA PHE A 367 14.07 -29.36 6.46
C PHE A 367 15.14 -29.45 7.56
N GLU A 368 14.81 -30.18 8.61
CA GLU A 368 15.53 -30.34 9.87
C GLU A 368 16.77 -31.26 9.79
N ASN A 369 17.02 -31.93 8.66
CA ASN A 369 18.14 -32.86 8.48
C ASN A 369 19.53 -32.20 8.53
N LEU A 370 19.56 -30.90 8.22
CA LEU A 370 20.63 -29.91 8.34
C LEU A 370 21.16 -29.78 9.77
N MET A 371 20.73 -28.68 10.37
CA MET A 371 21.06 -28.24 11.71
C MET A 371 19.74 -27.88 12.39
N LYS A 372 19.54 -28.34 13.63
CA LYS A 372 18.38 -28.00 14.43
C LYS A 372 18.74 -27.92 15.91
N VAL A 373 18.01 -27.09 16.65
CA VAL A 373 18.20 -26.94 18.10
C VAL A 373 16.93 -26.47 18.78
N ASP A 374 16.64 -27.03 19.95
CA ASP A 374 15.56 -26.55 20.81
C ASP A 374 16.01 -25.26 21.51
N VAL A 375 15.19 -24.23 21.40
CA VAL A 375 15.33 -22.97 22.13
C VAL A 375 14.21 -22.91 23.15
N LYS A 376 14.58 -22.86 24.43
CA LYS A 376 13.62 -22.84 25.52
C LYS A 376 13.03 -21.45 25.71
N ASN A 377 11.69 -21.37 25.70
CA ASN A 377 10.90 -20.16 25.88
C ASN A 377 11.49 -18.91 25.18
N PRO A 378 11.72 -18.91 23.86
CA PRO A 378 12.26 -17.75 23.17
C PRO A 378 11.28 -16.56 23.22
N LYS A 379 11.82 -15.34 23.18
CA LYS A 379 11.00 -14.15 23.00
C LYS A 379 10.36 -14.20 21.60
N LYS A 380 9.05 -14.42 21.53
CA LYS A 380 8.29 -14.59 20.27
C LYS A 380 8.15 -13.27 19.52
N TRP A 381 8.24 -13.31 18.20
CA TRP A 381 8.01 -12.16 17.33
C TRP A 381 6.51 -12.00 17.01
N SER A 382 6.04 -10.76 16.95
CA SER A 382 4.71 -10.35 16.51
C SER A 382 4.70 -8.85 16.18
N ALA A 383 3.62 -8.34 15.61
CA ALA A 383 3.48 -6.90 15.37
C ALA A 383 3.41 -6.04 16.66
N GLU A 384 3.05 -6.62 17.80
CA GLU A 384 3.07 -5.94 19.11
C GLU A 384 4.44 -6.05 19.80
N PHE A 385 5.10 -7.19 19.63
CA PHE A 385 6.39 -7.52 20.24
C PHE A 385 7.38 -7.99 19.15
N PRO A 386 8.07 -7.05 18.47
CA PRO A 386 9.00 -7.37 17.38
C PRO A 386 10.35 -7.86 17.92
N ASN A 387 10.34 -8.92 18.74
CA ASN A 387 11.56 -9.47 19.31
C ASN A 387 12.40 -10.13 18.20
N LEU A 388 13.65 -9.68 18.04
CA LEU A 388 14.55 -10.16 17.01
C LEU A 388 15.84 -10.70 17.63
N TYR A 389 16.26 -11.85 17.14
CA TYR A 389 17.58 -12.43 17.36
C TYR A 389 18.43 -12.24 16.10
N THR A 390 19.76 -12.35 16.22
CA THR A 390 20.65 -12.47 15.06
C THR A 390 21.20 -13.88 14.97
N LEU A 391 20.95 -14.56 13.85
CA LEU A 391 21.61 -15.81 13.53
C LEU A 391 22.88 -15.53 12.71
N VAL A 392 24.03 -16.02 13.17
CA VAL A 392 25.30 -15.95 12.45
C VAL A 392 25.74 -17.35 12.05
N LEU A 393 25.96 -17.55 10.74
CA LEU A 393 26.56 -18.76 10.19
C LEU A 393 28.00 -18.48 9.81
N SER A 394 28.92 -19.36 10.21
CA SER A 394 30.36 -19.21 10.05
C SER A 394 30.97 -20.43 9.39
N LEU A 395 31.55 -20.24 8.21
CA LEU A 395 32.29 -21.26 7.49
C LEU A 395 33.75 -21.27 7.96
N LYS A 396 34.23 -22.42 8.45
CA LYS A 396 35.59 -22.61 8.96
C LYS A 396 36.34 -23.68 8.16
N ASP A 397 37.62 -23.42 7.91
CA ASP A 397 38.49 -24.37 7.23
C ASP A 397 38.96 -25.51 8.17
N ILE A 398 39.77 -26.42 7.62
CA ILE A 398 40.36 -27.56 8.36
C ILE A 398 41.21 -27.16 9.58
N LYS A 399 41.69 -25.91 9.66
CA LYS A 399 42.46 -25.38 10.81
C LYS A 399 41.56 -24.66 11.81
N GLY A 400 40.23 -24.68 11.61
CA GLY A 400 39.26 -23.94 12.40
C GLY A 400 39.27 -22.43 12.13
N LYS A 401 39.96 -21.98 11.08
CA LYS A 401 40.03 -20.55 10.73
C LYS A 401 38.75 -20.13 10.01
N LEU A 402 38.17 -19.02 10.44
CA LEU A 402 37.02 -18.40 9.77
C LEU A 402 37.37 -17.99 8.32
N VAL A 403 36.55 -18.46 7.39
CA VAL A 403 36.61 -18.16 5.94
C VAL A 403 35.59 -17.08 5.59
N GLU A 404 34.36 -17.26 6.07
CA GLU A 404 33.21 -16.40 5.82
C GLU A 404 32.23 -16.48 6.99
N ALA A 405 31.58 -15.37 7.29
CA ALA A 405 30.36 -15.35 8.07
C ALA A 405 29.22 -14.71 7.27
N ARG A 406 27.99 -15.17 7.47
CA ARG A 406 26.74 -14.50 7.02
C ARG A 406 25.76 -14.44 8.18
N SER A 407 24.75 -13.59 8.05
CA SER A 407 23.74 -13.41 9.11
C SER A 407 22.37 -13.09 8.55
N THR A 408 21.34 -13.38 9.36
CA THR A 408 19.98 -12.89 9.20
C THR A 408 19.40 -12.55 10.57
N ARG A 409 18.37 -11.69 10.59
CA ARG A 409 17.50 -11.55 11.76
C ARG A 409 16.53 -12.73 11.81
N VAL A 410 16.18 -13.16 13.02
CA VAL A 410 15.26 -14.27 13.28
C VAL A 410 14.22 -13.81 14.30
N GLY A 411 12.95 -13.97 13.97
CA GLY A 411 11.83 -13.79 14.89
C GLY A 411 11.10 -15.12 15.08
N PHE A 412 11.07 -15.64 16.30
CA PHE A 412 10.36 -16.89 16.60
C PHE A 412 8.85 -16.67 16.49
N ARG A 413 8.24 -17.20 15.45
CA ARG A 413 6.80 -17.06 15.22
C ARG A 413 6.22 -18.14 14.34
N GLU A 414 4.97 -18.46 14.58
CA GLU A 414 4.20 -19.41 13.78
C GLU A 414 2.93 -18.76 13.25
N ILE A 415 2.61 -19.05 11.99
CA ILE A 415 1.41 -18.59 11.32
C ILE A 415 0.51 -19.79 11.08
N ASP A 416 -0.74 -19.68 11.52
CA ASP A 416 -1.73 -20.74 11.37
C ASP A 416 -3.03 -20.18 10.77
N ILE A 417 -3.60 -20.94 9.83
CA ILE A 417 -4.95 -20.74 9.33
C ILE A 417 -5.79 -21.95 9.72
N SER A 418 -6.51 -21.79 10.82
CA SER A 418 -7.45 -22.78 11.33
C SER A 418 -8.72 -22.11 11.85
N ASP A 419 -9.82 -22.85 11.86
CA ASP A 419 -11.15 -22.37 12.25
C ASP A 419 -11.63 -21.10 11.51
N GLY A 420 -11.12 -20.90 10.28
CA GLY A 420 -11.40 -19.72 9.46
C GLY A 420 -10.84 -18.40 10.01
N GLN A 421 -9.78 -18.47 10.82
CA GLN A 421 -9.08 -17.32 11.36
C GLN A 421 -7.62 -17.30 10.89
N PHE A 422 -7.03 -16.11 10.91
CA PHE A 422 -5.59 -15.93 10.75
C PHE A 422 -4.97 -15.77 12.15
N LYS A 423 -4.09 -16.69 12.53
CA LYS A 423 -3.50 -16.77 13.87
C LYS A 423 -1.98 -16.53 13.81
N VAL A 424 -1.46 -15.85 14.83
CA VAL A 424 -0.02 -15.67 15.05
C VAL A 424 0.30 -16.17 16.45
N ASN A 425 1.17 -17.19 16.54
CA ASN A 425 1.56 -17.83 17.80
C ASN A 425 0.31 -18.29 18.60
N GLY A 426 -0.61 -18.98 17.91
CA GLY A 426 -1.87 -19.51 18.47
C GLY A 426 -2.99 -18.50 18.69
N ILE A 427 -2.73 -17.19 18.52
CA ILE A 427 -3.71 -16.13 18.82
C ILE A 427 -4.35 -15.60 17.54
N PRO A 428 -5.69 -15.56 17.40
CA PRO A 428 -6.35 -14.91 16.29
C PRO A 428 -6.02 -13.42 16.23
N VAL A 429 -5.52 -12.97 15.09
CA VAL A 429 -5.20 -11.55 14.86
C VAL A 429 -6.03 -10.97 13.73
N LEU A 430 -6.35 -9.68 13.86
CA LEU A 430 -6.96 -8.88 12.81
C LEU A 430 -5.87 -8.07 12.08
N LEU A 431 -6.00 -7.97 10.76
CA LEU A 431 -5.13 -7.23 9.88
C LEU A 431 -5.67 -5.81 9.70
N TYR A 432 -4.99 -4.84 10.32
CA TYR A 432 -5.21 -3.40 10.20
C TYR A 432 -4.25 -2.88 9.13
N GLY A 433 -4.57 -3.21 7.89
CA GLY A 433 -3.64 -3.14 6.78
C GLY A 433 -3.78 -1.90 5.90
N VAL A 434 -2.71 -1.60 5.18
CA VAL A 434 -2.69 -0.65 4.05
C VAL A 434 -1.96 -1.27 2.85
N ASN A 435 -2.41 -0.97 1.63
CA ASN A 435 -1.65 -1.26 0.41
C ASN A 435 -0.55 -0.20 0.25
N ARG A 436 0.67 -0.62 -0.07
CA ARG A 436 1.83 0.27 -0.18
C ARG A 436 2.58 0.05 -1.49
N HIS A 437 2.62 1.11 -2.31
CA HIS A 437 3.58 1.26 -3.39
C HIS A 437 4.91 1.86 -2.89
N ASP A 438 6.04 1.42 -3.46
CA ASP A 438 7.36 2.05 -3.25
C ASP A 438 7.47 3.37 -4.02
N TRP A 439 6.88 4.43 -3.46
CA TRP A 439 6.76 5.75 -4.10
C TRP A 439 7.26 6.89 -3.22
N ASP A 440 8.08 7.75 -3.80
CA ASP A 440 8.49 9.04 -3.24
C ASP A 440 8.22 10.17 -4.24
N ALA A 441 7.71 11.30 -3.74
CA ALA A 441 7.28 12.40 -4.61
C ALA A 441 8.43 13.09 -5.37
N ILE A 442 9.66 12.94 -4.89
CA ILE A 442 10.87 13.56 -5.46
C ILE A 442 11.60 12.57 -6.37
N THR A 443 11.77 11.33 -5.90
CA THR A 443 12.60 10.30 -6.53
C THR A 443 11.82 9.23 -7.29
N GLY A 444 10.48 9.31 -7.29
CA GLY A 444 9.60 8.37 -7.98
C GLY A 444 9.68 6.98 -7.36
N LYS A 445 10.08 5.99 -8.16
CA LYS A 445 10.22 4.59 -7.73
C LYS A 445 11.59 4.26 -7.14
N ALA A 446 12.50 5.23 -7.10
CA ALA A 446 13.82 5.09 -6.47
C ALA A 446 13.79 5.57 -5.01
N GLU A 447 12.83 5.06 -4.25
CA GLU A 447 12.59 5.45 -2.86
C GLU A 447 13.83 5.24 -1.98
N ASN A 448 14.15 6.23 -1.15
CA ASN A 448 15.30 6.18 -0.25
C ASN A 448 14.97 5.56 1.12
N LYS A 449 16.01 5.19 1.87
CA LYS A 449 15.88 4.56 3.20
C LYS A 449 15.14 5.42 4.23
N GLU A 450 15.28 6.74 4.19
CA GLU A 450 14.61 7.63 5.15
C GLU A 450 13.10 7.74 4.90
N ALA A 451 12.68 7.76 3.63
CA ALA A 451 11.27 7.73 3.26
C ALA A 451 10.58 6.43 3.74
N MET A 452 11.21 5.26 3.49
CA MET A 452 10.73 3.98 3.97
C MET A 452 10.64 3.92 5.51
N ARG A 453 11.64 4.44 6.23
CA ARG A 453 11.63 4.50 7.70
C ARG A 453 10.47 5.36 8.21
N ARG A 454 10.30 6.56 7.63
CA ARG A 454 9.22 7.47 7.99
C ARG A 454 7.84 6.85 7.74
N ASP A 455 7.69 6.09 6.66
CA ASP A 455 6.47 5.34 6.39
C ASP A 455 6.19 4.29 7.48
N ALA A 456 7.19 3.47 7.84
CA ALA A 456 7.04 2.46 8.89
C ALA A 456 6.68 3.09 10.24
N GLU A 457 7.36 4.17 10.63
CA GLU A 457 7.05 4.91 11.86
C GLU A 457 5.62 5.45 11.85
N LEU A 458 5.21 6.08 10.76
CA LEU A 458 3.90 6.69 10.64
C LEU A 458 2.78 5.64 10.61
N MET A 459 3.01 4.49 9.97
CA MET A 459 2.10 3.35 10.02
C MET A 459 1.84 2.93 11.48
N LYS A 460 2.89 2.73 12.28
CA LYS A 460 2.76 2.38 13.71
C LYS A 460 2.01 3.45 14.50
N GLN A 461 2.34 4.72 14.27
CA GLN A 461 1.66 5.88 14.88
C GLN A 461 0.16 5.92 14.53
N LEU A 462 -0.22 5.48 13.33
CA LEU A 462 -1.61 5.42 12.87
C LEU A 462 -2.31 4.09 13.21
N ASN A 463 -1.76 3.28 14.13
CA ASN A 463 -2.33 1.99 14.56
C ASN A 463 -2.42 0.92 13.43
N VAL A 464 -1.65 1.08 12.35
CA VAL A 464 -1.44 0.05 11.32
C VAL A 464 -0.59 -1.08 11.89
N ASN A 465 -0.94 -2.32 11.57
CA ASN A 465 -0.13 -3.48 11.91
C ASN A 465 0.19 -4.38 10.71
N ALA A 466 -0.30 -4.06 9.51
CA ALA A 466 -0.06 -4.85 8.32
C ALA A 466 0.17 -3.97 7.07
N SER A 467 0.99 -4.46 6.14
CA SER A 467 1.24 -3.85 4.83
C SER A 467 1.13 -4.92 3.75
N ARG A 468 0.47 -4.60 2.63
CA ARG A 468 0.50 -5.40 1.41
C ARG A 468 1.42 -4.72 0.40
N SER A 469 2.36 -5.47 -0.17
CA SER A 469 3.35 -4.94 -1.12
C SER A 469 2.74 -4.77 -2.52
N SER A 470 1.85 -3.78 -2.68
CA SER A 470 1.10 -3.56 -3.93
C SER A 470 2.02 -3.08 -5.07
N HIS A 471 2.17 -3.79 -6.20
CA HIS A 471 1.80 -5.19 -6.48
C HIS A 471 3.03 -5.96 -6.95
N TYR A 472 4.04 -5.97 -6.09
CA TYR A 472 5.37 -6.49 -6.36
C TYR A 472 6.25 -6.48 -5.11
N PRO A 473 7.36 -7.24 -5.11
CA PRO A 473 8.27 -7.26 -3.98
C PRO A 473 8.95 -5.91 -3.80
N ASN A 474 8.84 -5.35 -2.60
CA ASN A 474 9.46 -4.09 -2.17
C ASN A 474 10.99 -4.25 -2.01
N PRO A 475 11.76 -3.16 -1.81
CA PRO A 475 13.20 -3.27 -1.51
C PRO A 475 13.44 -4.03 -0.20
N PRO A 476 14.52 -4.84 -0.07
CA PRO A 476 14.80 -5.60 1.15
C PRO A 476 14.75 -4.80 2.46
N TYR A 477 15.22 -3.55 2.42
CA TYR A 477 15.21 -2.65 3.57
C TYR A 477 13.80 -2.35 4.12
N TRP A 478 12.74 -2.45 3.30
CA TRP A 478 11.36 -2.32 3.78
C TRP A 478 11.00 -3.47 4.73
N TYR A 479 11.35 -4.71 4.40
CA TYR A 479 11.06 -5.86 5.27
C TYR A 479 11.94 -5.85 6.53
N GLU A 480 13.20 -5.38 6.43
CA GLU A 480 14.05 -5.14 7.60
C GLU A 480 13.37 -4.14 8.58
N LEU A 481 12.74 -3.08 8.08
CA LEU A 481 11.94 -2.16 8.90
C LEU A 481 10.66 -2.83 9.43
N CYS A 482 9.95 -3.62 8.63
CA CYS A 482 8.75 -4.31 9.11
C CYS A 482 9.05 -5.32 10.23
N ASP A 483 10.20 -6.00 10.16
CA ASP A 483 10.72 -6.85 11.23
C ASP A 483 10.97 -6.04 12.52
N GLU A 484 11.68 -4.91 12.41
CA GLU A 484 12.10 -4.05 13.52
C GLU A 484 10.91 -3.34 14.20
N TYR A 485 10.00 -2.79 13.40
CA TYR A 485 8.86 -2.01 13.90
C TYR A 485 7.64 -2.86 14.23
N GLY A 486 7.63 -4.15 13.84
CA GLY A 486 6.51 -5.05 14.02
C GLY A 486 5.33 -4.69 13.13
N ILE A 487 5.46 -4.97 11.83
CA ILE A 487 4.42 -4.81 10.81
C ILE A 487 4.33 -6.13 10.05
N TYR A 488 3.15 -6.75 10.01
CA TYR A 488 2.91 -7.94 9.20
C TYR A 488 2.93 -7.59 7.71
N VAL A 489 3.56 -8.42 6.89
CA VAL A 489 3.68 -8.20 5.44
C VAL A 489 3.01 -9.34 4.67
N MET A 490 2.12 -8.97 3.75
CA MET A 490 1.72 -9.81 2.64
C MET A 490 2.59 -9.42 1.45
N ASP A 491 3.61 -10.22 1.18
CA ASP A 491 4.55 -9.96 0.09
C ASP A 491 4.00 -10.54 -1.21
N GLU A 492 4.10 -9.80 -2.31
CA GLU A 492 3.34 -10.07 -3.53
C GLU A 492 4.24 -10.18 -4.75
N ALA A 493 4.06 -11.25 -5.54
CA ALA A 493 4.81 -11.44 -6.77
C ALA A 493 4.50 -10.31 -7.77
N ASN A 494 5.50 -9.89 -8.55
CA ASN A 494 5.36 -8.85 -9.57
C ASN A 494 4.60 -9.36 -10.80
N ILE A 495 3.33 -9.70 -10.63
CA ILE A 495 2.46 -10.32 -11.65
C ILE A 495 1.13 -9.57 -11.64
N GLU A 496 0.96 -8.66 -12.60
CA GLU A 496 -0.31 -8.01 -12.87
C GLU A 496 -0.51 -7.85 -14.38
N SER A 497 -1.62 -8.40 -14.88
CA SER A 497 -2.02 -8.28 -16.29
C SER A 497 -3.45 -7.77 -16.40
N HIS A 498 -3.76 -6.70 -15.67
CA HIS A 498 -5.10 -6.14 -15.48
C HIS A 498 -5.86 -6.04 -16.81
N GLY A 499 -5.28 -5.38 -17.83
CA GLY A 499 -5.93 -5.22 -19.12
C GLY A 499 -6.20 -6.53 -19.90
N LYS A 500 -5.55 -7.63 -19.53
CA LYS A 500 -5.69 -8.94 -20.18
C LYS A 500 -6.39 -9.99 -19.31
N GLY A 501 -6.67 -9.68 -18.05
CA GLY A 501 -7.22 -10.63 -17.07
C GLY A 501 -6.43 -11.94 -17.05
N SER A 502 -7.14 -13.07 -17.07
CA SER A 502 -6.57 -14.42 -16.97
C SER A 502 -5.73 -14.90 -18.17
N LEU A 503 -5.56 -14.11 -19.24
CA LEU A 503 -4.96 -14.57 -20.50
C LEU A 503 -3.60 -15.25 -20.29
N PHE A 504 -2.63 -14.54 -19.72
CA PHE A 504 -1.26 -15.04 -19.59
C PHE A 504 -1.13 -16.16 -18.56
N SER A 505 -2.04 -16.21 -17.58
CA SER A 505 -2.09 -17.35 -16.67
C SER A 505 -2.50 -18.66 -17.37
N ASN A 506 -3.08 -18.61 -18.57
CA ASN A 506 -3.55 -19.76 -19.34
C ASN A 506 -2.72 -20.05 -20.60
N ILE A 507 -1.62 -19.32 -20.84
CA ILE A 507 -0.73 -19.57 -21.97
C ILE A 507 0.56 -20.25 -21.46
N PRO A 508 0.89 -21.47 -21.92
CA PRO A 508 2.08 -22.20 -21.47
C PRO A 508 3.41 -21.47 -21.71
N ALA A 509 3.54 -20.69 -22.78
CA ALA A 509 4.77 -19.95 -23.08
C ALA A 509 5.15 -18.90 -22.00
N TRP A 510 4.19 -18.50 -21.16
CA TRP A 510 4.40 -17.57 -20.04
C TRP A 510 4.73 -18.29 -18.73
N HIS A 511 4.76 -19.62 -18.72
CA HIS A 511 4.96 -20.41 -17.50
C HIS A 511 6.25 -20.05 -16.77
N THR A 512 7.37 -19.97 -17.51
CA THR A 512 8.68 -19.57 -16.97
C THR A 512 8.62 -18.20 -16.32
N THR A 513 7.96 -17.23 -16.96
CA THR A 513 7.82 -15.86 -16.44
C THR A 513 7.08 -15.81 -15.11
N PHE A 514 5.97 -16.57 -14.97
CA PHE A 514 5.21 -16.66 -13.72
C PHE A 514 6.03 -17.31 -12.61
N LEU A 515 6.63 -18.48 -12.89
CA LEU A 515 7.44 -19.19 -11.91
C LEU A 515 8.63 -18.35 -11.44
N GLU A 516 9.41 -17.76 -12.37
CA GLU A 516 10.60 -16.97 -12.00
C GLU A 516 10.26 -15.77 -11.12
N ARG A 517 9.16 -15.05 -11.40
CA ARG A 517 8.74 -13.88 -10.59
C ARG A 517 8.38 -14.28 -9.16
N GLY A 518 7.66 -15.38 -8.98
CA GLY A 518 7.26 -15.84 -7.64
C GLY A 518 8.35 -16.62 -6.89
N ILE A 519 9.11 -17.49 -7.56
CA ILE A 519 10.25 -18.22 -6.96
C ILE A 519 11.29 -17.24 -6.44
N ARG A 520 11.66 -16.23 -7.24
CA ARG A 520 12.70 -15.26 -6.84
C ARG A 520 12.27 -14.38 -5.68
N MET A 521 10.97 -14.08 -5.56
CA MET A 521 10.42 -13.38 -4.37
C MET A 521 10.63 -14.25 -3.13
N VAL A 522 10.09 -15.48 -3.15
CA VAL A 522 10.16 -16.38 -2.00
C VAL A 522 11.61 -16.68 -1.61
N GLU A 523 12.48 -16.97 -2.58
CA GLU A 523 13.90 -17.26 -2.32
C GLU A 523 14.65 -16.08 -1.68
N ARG A 524 14.36 -14.84 -2.12
CA ARG A 524 14.98 -13.62 -1.59
C ARG A 524 14.55 -13.34 -0.15
N ASP A 525 13.29 -13.64 0.16
CA ASP A 525 12.58 -13.07 1.31
C ASP A 525 12.13 -14.11 2.36
N LYS A 526 12.39 -15.41 2.13
CA LYS A 526 12.00 -16.54 3.01
C LYS A 526 12.35 -16.40 4.49
N ASN A 527 13.39 -15.63 4.83
CA ASN A 527 13.90 -15.49 6.19
C ASN A 527 13.33 -14.28 6.98
N TYR A 528 12.52 -13.39 6.37
CA TYR A 528 11.92 -12.27 7.10
C TYR A 528 10.74 -12.74 7.96
N PRO A 529 10.77 -12.60 9.31
CA PRO A 529 9.65 -12.95 10.18
C PRO A 529 8.41 -12.07 9.93
N SER A 530 8.58 -10.83 9.46
CA SER A 530 7.48 -9.92 9.13
C SER A 530 6.59 -10.42 8.01
N ILE A 531 7.13 -11.18 7.07
CA ILE A 531 6.33 -11.75 5.99
C ILE A 531 5.53 -12.91 6.56
N VAL A 532 4.21 -12.76 6.54
CA VAL A 532 3.25 -13.72 7.11
C VAL A 532 2.30 -14.31 6.07
N SER A 533 2.42 -13.90 4.81
CA SER A 533 1.69 -14.48 3.68
C SER A 533 2.38 -14.16 2.36
N TRP A 534 2.27 -15.07 1.40
CA TRP A 534 2.70 -14.89 0.02
C TRP A 534 1.49 -14.62 -0.89
N SER A 535 1.52 -13.55 -1.68
CA SER A 535 0.52 -13.26 -2.69
C SER A 535 1.01 -13.60 -4.11
N LEU A 536 0.18 -14.28 -4.90
CA LEU A 536 0.56 -14.75 -6.24
C LEU A 536 0.56 -13.65 -7.33
N GLY A 537 0.13 -12.44 -6.99
CA GLY A 537 -0.03 -11.31 -7.91
C GLY A 537 -1.36 -10.59 -7.70
N ASN A 538 -1.67 -9.66 -8.61
CA ASN A 538 -2.86 -8.81 -8.55
C ASN A 538 -3.54 -8.76 -9.92
N GLU A 539 -4.88 -8.80 -9.96
CA GLU A 539 -5.72 -8.60 -11.17
C GLU A 539 -5.24 -9.32 -12.46
N ALA A 540 -4.49 -10.42 -12.32
CA ALA A 540 -3.97 -11.26 -13.41
C ALA A 540 -4.88 -12.48 -13.68
N GLY A 541 -6.08 -12.46 -13.11
CA GLY A 541 -7.06 -13.55 -13.17
C GLY A 541 -6.54 -14.85 -12.55
N PHE A 542 -6.86 -15.99 -13.18
CA PHE A 542 -6.45 -17.32 -12.71
C PHE A 542 -6.17 -18.29 -13.86
N GLY A 543 -5.41 -19.35 -13.59
CA GLY A 543 -5.11 -20.41 -14.55
C GLY A 543 -3.98 -21.35 -14.10
N PRO A 544 -3.55 -22.27 -14.98
CA PRO A 544 -2.49 -23.24 -14.68
C PRO A 544 -1.19 -22.64 -14.18
N ASN A 545 -0.78 -21.46 -14.68
CA ASN A 545 0.47 -20.83 -14.24
C ASN A 545 0.40 -20.38 -12.76
N HIS A 546 -0.72 -19.81 -12.31
CA HIS A 546 -0.93 -19.52 -10.88
C HIS A 546 -1.03 -20.78 -10.02
N ALA A 547 -1.66 -21.85 -10.54
CA ALA A 547 -1.75 -23.11 -9.81
C ALA A 547 -0.38 -23.78 -9.61
N ALA A 548 0.46 -23.78 -10.64
CA ALA A 548 1.86 -24.24 -10.55
C ALA A 548 2.68 -23.34 -9.62
N LEU A 549 2.47 -22.02 -9.75
CA LEU A 549 2.73 -20.96 -8.77
C LEU A 549 2.65 -21.45 -7.33
N SER A 550 1.40 -21.57 -6.91
CA SER A 550 1.01 -21.93 -5.56
C SER A 550 1.56 -23.30 -5.14
N ALA A 551 1.49 -24.31 -6.02
CA ALA A 551 1.98 -25.65 -5.70
C ALA A 551 3.48 -25.64 -5.37
N TRP A 552 4.29 -24.89 -6.12
CA TRP A 552 5.72 -24.73 -5.81
C TRP A 552 5.92 -24.04 -4.46
N ILE A 553 5.20 -22.92 -4.20
CA ILE A 553 5.34 -22.18 -2.94
C ILE A 553 4.93 -23.04 -1.74
N LYS A 554 3.80 -23.77 -1.80
CA LYS A 554 3.33 -24.61 -0.68
C LYS A 554 4.30 -25.73 -0.33
N GLU A 555 4.92 -26.31 -1.35
CA GLU A 555 5.93 -27.35 -1.16
C GLU A 555 7.24 -26.76 -0.64
N PHE A 556 7.65 -25.61 -1.16
CA PHE A 556 8.88 -24.94 -0.75
C PHE A 556 8.76 -24.35 0.67
N ASP A 557 7.78 -23.50 0.95
CA ASP A 557 7.55 -22.82 2.22
C ASP A 557 6.15 -23.15 2.78
N PRO A 558 6.03 -24.20 3.63
CA PRO A 558 4.78 -24.52 4.31
C PRO A 558 4.49 -23.62 5.52
N THR A 559 5.38 -22.68 5.87
CA THR A 559 5.26 -21.87 7.10
C THR A 559 4.40 -20.62 6.93
N ARG A 560 3.92 -20.36 5.71
CA ARG A 560 3.15 -19.16 5.36
C ARG A 560 1.97 -19.50 4.43
N PRO A 561 0.78 -18.92 4.67
CA PRO A 561 -0.37 -19.08 3.79
C PRO A 561 -0.26 -18.28 2.49
N ILE A 562 -0.93 -18.76 1.46
CA ILE A 562 -0.97 -18.14 0.13
C ILE A 562 -2.25 -17.33 -0.05
N HIS A 563 -2.10 -16.12 -0.58
CA HIS A 563 -3.16 -15.23 -1.02
C HIS A 563 -3.19 -15.14 -2.55
N ALA A 564 -4.39 -15.11 -3.13
CA ALA A 564 -4.61 -14.70 -4.52
C ALA A 564 -6.06 -14.27 -4.71
N GLU A 565 -6.31 -12.98 -4.95
CA GLU A 565 -7.68 -12.47 -5.14
C GLU A 565 -8.31 -13.00 -6.45
N GLY A 566 -7.51 -13.06 -7.52
CA GLY A 566 -7.94 -13.58 -8.82
C GLY A 566 -8.39 -15.04 -8.81
N ALA A 567 -8.17 -15.78 -7.72
CA ALA A 567 -8.67 -17.14 -7.52
C ALA A 567 -10.21 -17.22 -7.38
N GLN A 568 -10.89 -16.08 -7.24
CA GLN A 568 -12.35 -16.02 -7.21
C GLN A 568 -12.99 -16.48 -8.52
N ASN A 569 -14.12 -17.18 -8.42
CA ASN A 569 -14.81 -17.76 -9.56
C ASN A 569 -15.79 -16.79 -10.24
N ILE A 570 -15.35 -15.60 -10.66
CA ILE A 570 -16.24 -14.61 -11.28
C ILE A 570 -16.41 -14.89 -12.79
N TYR A 571 -17.67 -14.99 -13.24
CA TYR A 571 -18.06 -14.91 -14.66
C TYR A 571 -18.60 -13.50 -14.99
N GLY A 572 -17.80 -12.68 -15.68
CA GLY A 572 -18.24 -11.41 -16.30
C GLY A 572 -18.05 -10.13 -15.46
N TYR A 573 -18.00 -8.97 -16.15
CA TYR A 573 -17.71 -7.64 -15.60
C TYR A 573 -18.80 -7.03 -14.69
N ASN A 574 -19.99 -7.64 -14.62
CA ASN A 574 -21.11 -7.12 -13.84
C ASN A 574 -21.05 -7.62 -12.39
N TRP A 575 -19.98 -7.32 -11.64
CA TRP A 575 -19.76 -7.61 -10.21
C TRP A 575 -20.88 -8.44 -9.55
N PRO A 576 -21.03 -9.73 -9.91
CA PRO A 576 -22.13 -10.53 -9.40
C PRO A 576 -21.95 -10.70 -7.90
N LYS A 577 -22.99 -11.15 -7.17
CA LYS A 577 -22.80 -11.55 -5.77
C LYS A 577 -21.57 -12.46 -5.67
N PRO A 578 -20.73 -12.31 -4.63
CA PRO A 578 -19.52 -13.10 -4.52
C PRO A 578 -19.88 -14.59 -4.53
N GLU A 579 -19.19 -15.36 -5.38
CA GLU A 579 -19.28 -16.81 -5.34
C GLU A 579 -18.78 -17.31 -3.98
N PRO A 580 -19.43 -18.34 -3.39
CA PRO A 580 -19.08 -18.81 -2.05
C PRO A 580 -17.76 -19.58 -2.02
N LYS A 581 -17.21 -20.00 -3.17
CA LYS A 581 -16.00 -20.83 -3.26
C LYS A 581 -14.96 -20.26 -4.24
N ASP A 582 -13.72 -20.19 -3.78
CA ASP A 582 -12.55 -19.86 -4.59
C ASP A 582 -11.73 -21.12 -4.90
N ARG A 583 -10.78 -21.02 -5.83
CA ARG A 583 -9.84 -22.11 -6.15
C ARG A 583 -9.10 -22.58 -4.89
N VAL A 584 -8.75 -23.87 -4.83
CA VAL A 584 -8.12 -24.50 -3.65
C VAL A 584 -6.63 -24.16 -3.46
N TYR A 585 -6.00 -23.47 -4.43
CA TYR A 585 -4.59 -23.11 -4.37
C TYR A 585 -4.33 -21.79 -3.61
N THR A 586 -5.35 -21.16 -3.03
CA THR A 586 -5.23 -20.01 -2.09
C THR A 586 -5.78 -20.41 -0.72
N ASP A 587 -5.25 -19.82 0.35
CA ASP A 587 -5.62 -20.10 1.74
C ASP A 587 -6.56 -19.02 2.32
N PHE A 588 -6.86 -17.98 1.54
CA PHE A 588 -7.84 -16.93 1.87
C PHE A 588 -8.98 -16.88 0.85
N LEU A 589 -10.17 -16.48 1.30
CA LEU A 589 -11.22 -15.93 0.45
C LEU A 589 -11.07 -14.41 0.39
N SER A 590 -10.47 -13.92 -0.68
CA SER A 590 -10.09 -12.50 -0.81
C SER A 590 -10.98 -11.78 -1.80
N ARG A 591 -11.37 -10.53 -1.50
CA ARG A 591 -12.14 -9.68 -2.41
C ARG A 591 -11.63 -8.23 -2.35
N MET A 592 -11.62 -7.56 -3.49
CA MET A 592 -11.39 -6.11 -3.57
C MET A 592 -12.72 -5.35 -3.53
N TYR A 593 -12.82 -4.28 -2.73
CA TYR A 593 -13.90 -3.27 -2.72
C TYR A 593 -15.34 -3.77 -2.58
N ARG A 594 -15.55 -5.02 -2.15
CA ARG A 594 -16.88 -5.57 -1.91
C ARG A 594 -17.55 -4.88 -0.73
N LEU A 595 -18.86 -4.69 -0.86
CA LEU A 595 -19.70 -4.13 0.19
C LEU A 595 -19.61 -4.99 1.45
N THR A 596 -19.79 -4.34 2.61
CA THR A 596 -19.71 -5.02 3.91
C THR A 596 -20.69 -6.19 4.01
N ASP A 597 -21.92 -6.05 3.52
CA ASP A 597 -22.93 -7.11 3.57
C ASP A 597 -22.55 -8.34 2.71
N ASP A 598 -21.92 -8.13 1.56
CA ASP A 598 -21.45 -9.22 0.69
C ASP A 598 -20.36 -10.05 1.40
N MET A 599 -19.49 -9.38 2.15
CA MET A 599 -18.40 -10.02 2.88
C MET A 599 -18.90 -10.73 4.15
N ILE A 600 -19.91 -10.16 4.81
CA ILE A 600 -20.64 -10.85 5.88
C ILE A 600 -21.27 -12.13 5.32
N ASP A 601 -21.96 -12.06 4.18
CA ASP A 601 -22.55 -13.22 3.52
C ASP A 601 -21.50 -14.27 3.18
N LEU A 602 -20.36 -13.88 2.58
CA LEU A 602 -19.26 -14.78 2.28
C LEU A 602 -18.71 -15.47 3.55
N SER A 603 -18.60 -14.73 4.66
CA SER A 603 -18.07 -15.24 5.92
C SER A 603 -19.04 -16.13 6.72
N THR A 604 -20.35 -16.02 6.48
CA THR A 604 -21.39 -16.69 7.31
C THR A 604 -22.24 -17.70 6.56
N LYS A 605 -22.34 -17.60 5.23
CA LYS A 605 -23.20 -18.45 4.40
C LYS A 605 -22.42 -19.42 3.50
N SER A 606 -21.10 -19.23 3.35
CA SER A 606 -20.25 -20.15 2.60
C SER A 606 -19.96 -21.43 3.41
N ASP A 607 -19.90 -22.56 2.73
CA ASP A 607 -19.40 -23.85 3.24
C ASP A 607 -17.87 -23.99 3.14
N ASP A 608 -17.20 -23.02 2.53
CA ASP A 608 -15.77 -22.84 2.61
C ASP A 608 -15.39 -22.28 3.97
N ASN A 609 -14.40 -22.85 4.66
CA ASN A 609 -14.02 -22.46 6.02
C ASN A 609 -12.78 -21.56 6.09
N ARG A 610 -12.23 -21.11 4.96
CA ARG A 610 -11.06 -20.20 4.95
C ARG A 610 -11.39 -18.82 5.54
N PRO A 611 -10.40 -18.08 6.08
CA PRO A 611 -10.58 -16.69 6.47
C PRO A 611 -10.97 -15.81 5.28
N VAL A 612 -11.81 -14.82 5.54
CA VAL A 612 -12.31 -13.85 4.56
C VAL A 612 -11.60 -12.52 4.79
N ILE A 613 -11.02 -11.97 3.73
CA ILE A 613 -10.19 -10.77 3.79
C ILE A 613 -10.54 -9.79 2.66
N TRP A 614 -10.43 -8.50 2.94
CA TRP A 614 -10.31 -7.51 1.89
C TRP A 614 -8.83 -7.29 1.55
N CYS A 615 -8.34 -7.75 0.40
CA CYS A 615 -7.02 -7.32 -0.05
C CYS A 615 -7.01 -5.83 -0.40
N GLU A 616 -8.16 -5.24 -0.76
CA GLU A 616 -8.36 -3.81 -0.96
C GLU A 616 -9.76 -3.39 -0.49
N TYR A 617 -9.87 -2.33 0.31
CA TYR A 617 -11.15 -1.72 0.69
C TYR A 617 -10.97 -0.23 1.03
N ALA A 618 -12.09 0.47 1.24
CA ALA A 618 -12.11 1.88 1.64
C ALA A 618 -11.20 2.76 0.75
N HIS A 619 -11.48 2.75 -0.56
CA HIS A 619 -10.70 3.45 -1.58
C HIS A 619 -10.56 4.94 -1.24
N SER A 620 -9.35 5.38 -0.93
CA SER A 620 -9.05 6.67 -0.29
C SER A 620 -8.74 7.78 -1.30
N GLN A 621 -9.39 7.73 -2.47
CA GLN A 621 -9.21 8.73 -3.53
C GLN A 621 -9.80 10.09 -3.16
N GLY A 622 -8.94 11.13 -3.15
CA GLY A 622 -9.36 12.48 -2.78
C GLY A 622 -9.95 12.53 -1.35
N ASN A 623 -11.04 13.27 -1.17
CA ASN A 623 -11.84 13.30 0.06
C ASN A 623 -12.77 12.08 0.12
N SER A 624 -12.30 11.00 0.72
CA SER A 624 -12.97 9.69 0.76
C SER A 624 -12.84 9.02 2.14
N THR A 625 -12.85 7.68 2.18
CA THR A 625 -12.71 6.84 3.37
C THR A 625 -13.85 7.02 4.37
N GLY A 626 -15.06 7.26 3.84
CA GLY A 626 -16.30 7.30 4.59
C GLY A 626 -16.68 5.93 5.15
N ASP A 627 -17.32 5.93 6.32
CA ASP A 627 -17.82 4.77 7.05
C ASP A 627 -16.80 3.64 7.28
N LEU A 628 -15.52 3.99 7.46
CA LEU A 628 -14.51 3.05 7.92
C LEU A 628 -14.93 2.35 9.22
N GLU A 629 -15.71 3.02 10.08
CA GLU A 629 -16.26 2.42 11.29
C GLU A 629 -17.23 1.26 10.99
N GLY A 630 -18.06 1.35 9.95
CA GLY A 630 -18.98 0.31 9.50
C GLY A 630 -18.27 -1.01 9.17
N TYR A 631 -17.20 -0.95 8.36
CA TYR A 631 -16.35 -2.11 8.08
C TYR A 631 -15.82 -2.76 9.35
N TRP A 632 -15.26 -1.95 10.27
CA TRP A 632 -14.63 -2.46 11.48
C TRP A 632 -15.60 -2.91 12.56
N LYS A 633 -16.86 -2.48 12.51
CA LYS A 633 -17.96 -3.08 13.28
C LYS A 633 -18.25 -4.50 12.79
N ALA A 634 -18.26 -4.73 11.47
CA ALA A 634 -18.44 -6.07 10.91
C ALA A 634 -17.24 -6.99 11.20
N ILE A 635 -16.02 -6.53 10.92
CA ILE A 635 -14.78 -7.30 11.14
C ILE A 635 -14.69 -7.81 12.58
N ARG A 636 -14.95 -6.94 13.57
CA ARG A 636 -14.88 -7.33 14.99
C ARG A 636 -16.02 -8.26 15.44
N LYS A 637 -17.11 -8.33 14.66
CA LYS A 637 -18.30 -9.12 14.99
C LYS A 637 -18.24 -10.54 14.42
N TYR A 638 -17.77 -10.69 13.18
CA TYR A 638 -17.79 -11.98 12.48
C TYR A 638 -16.41 -12.63 12.48
N ARG A 639 -16.31 -13.78 13.14
CA ARG A 639 -15.07 -14.52 13.42
C ARG A 639 -14.14 -14.69 12.22
N ARG A 640 -14.70 -14.93 11.02
CA ARG A 640 -13.97 -15.21 9.78
C ARG A 640 -13.53 -13.96 9.00
N LEU A 641 -14.04 -12.77 9.36
CA LEU A 641 -13.57 -11.52 8.77
C LEU A 641 -12.27 -11.10 9.46
N VAL A 642 -11.13 -11.30 8.81
CA VAL A 642 -9.80 -11.12 9.44
C VAL A 642 -9.22 -9.72 9.23
N GLY A 643 -10.01 -8.77 8.75
CA GLY A 643 -9.57 -7.41 8.42
C GLY A 643 -9.26 -7.25 6.94
N GLY A 644 -8.28 -6.40 6.62
CA GLY A 644 -7.92 -6.12 5.23
C GLY A 644 -6.98 -4.93 5.08
N PHE A 645 -6.76 -4.52 3.83
CA PHE A 645 -5.82 -3.46 3.48
C PHE A 645 -6.52 -2.28 2.80
N VAL A 646 -6.42 -1.09 3.38
CA VAL A 646 -6.96 0.13 2.76
C VAL A 646 -6.21 0.44 1.47
N TRP A 647 -6.91 0.86 0.42
CA TRP A 647 -6.28 1.38 -0.81
C TRP A 647 -6.25 2.91 -0.79
N ASP A 648 -5.09 3.56 -0.68
CA ASP A 648 -3.75 3.02 -0.39
C ASP A 648 -3.02 3.89 0.66
N TRP A 649 -1.71 3.68 0.83
CA TRP A 649 -0.92 4.41 1.81
C TRP A 649 -0.68 5.86 1.39
N ARG A 650 -0.04 6.10 0.23
CA ARG A 650 0.52 7.40 -0.16
C ARG A 650 0.10 7.78 -1.58
N ASP A 651 -0.28 9.05 -1.76
CA ASP A 651 -0.54 9.60 -3.09
C ASP A 651 0.68 9.50 -4.01
N GLN A 652 0.49 8.91 -5.20
CA GLN A 652 1.53 8.68 -6.19
C GLN A 652 1.73 9.92 -7.08
N LEU A 653 2.04 11.07 -6.48
CA LEU A 653 2.24 12.34 -7.20
C LEU A 653 3.72 12.68 -7.30
N VAL A 654 4.11 13.37 -8.37
CA VAL A 654 5.47 13.91 -8.53
C VAL A 654 5.46 15.39 -8.14
N PHE A 655 6.46 15.82 -7.37
CA PHE A 655 6.59 17.22 -6.95
C PHE A 655 6.75 18.18 -8.13
N LYS A 656 6.08 19.33 -8.07
CA LYS A 656 6.21 20.43 -9.03
C LYS A 656 6.82 21.64 -8.35
N GLU A 657 8.00 22.04 -8.81
CA GLU A 657 8.65 23.28 -8.36
C GLU A 657 7.81 24.50 -8.78
N GLY A 658 7.64 25.44 -7.86
CA GLY A 658 6.99 26.75 -8.08
C GLY A 658 5.70 26.95 -7.27
N GLY A 659 5.70 27.95 -6.39
CA GLY A 659 4.51 28.45 -5.71
C GLY A 659 4.73 28.68 -4.22
N ASP A 660 4.85 29.94 -3.78
CA ASP A 660 5.13 30.28 -2.38
C ASP A 660 3.95 30.00 -1.42
N THR A 661 2.78 29.57 -1.92
CA THR A 661 1.53 29.47 -1.14
C THR A 661 0.66 28.22 -1.36
N LYS A 662 0.92 27.37 -2.38
CA LYS A 662 0.10 26.18 -2.68
C LYS A 662 0.96 24.97 -3.04
N PRO A 663 0.62 23.76 -2.58
CA PRO A 663 1.34 22.55 -2.97
C PRO A 663 1.00 22.22 -4.43
N LEU A 664 2.00 22.29 -5.33
CA LEU A 664 1.81 21.93 -6.73
C LEU A 664 2.33 20.52 -7.02
N TRP A 665 1.55 19.78 -7.81
CA TRP A 665 1.83 18.41 -8.20
C TRP A 665 1.84 18.28 -9.71
N LYS A 666 2.81 17.52 -10.24
CA LYS A 666 2.82 17.12 -11.64
C LYS A 666 1.88 15.94 -11.84
N HIS A 667 1.16 15.95 -12.95
CA HIS A 667 0.34 14.83 -13.42
C HIS A 667 0.62 14.55 -14.91
N GLY A 668 -0.05 13.57 -15.51
CA GLY A 668 0.29 13.10 -16.86
C GLY A 668 0.36 14.19 -17.94
N LYS A 669 -0.48 15.24 -17.87
CA LYS A 669 -0.42 16.36 -18.84
C LYS A 669 0.86 17.20 -18.70
N ASP A 670 1.40 17.35 -17.49
CA ASP A 670 2.69 18.03 -17.27
C ASP A 670 3.86 17.27 -17.91
N PHE A 671 3.65 15.99 -18.22
CA PHE A 671 4.58 15.14 -18.98
C PHE A 671 4.19 14.97 -20.45
N GLY A 672 3.27 15.80 -20.97
CA GLY A 672 2.85 15.78 -22.38
C GLY A 672 1.87 14.65 -22.73
N GLN A 673 1.22 14.03 -21.75
CA GLN A 673 0.20 13.00 -21.99
C GLN A 673 -1.20 13.62 -22.05
N ALA A 674 -1.64 14.03 -23.24
CA ALA A 674 -2.96 14.67 -23.43
C ALA A 674 -4.15 13.76 -23.06
N GLN A 675 -3.95 12.43 -23.10
CA GLN A 675 -4.93 11.39 -22.76
C GLN A 675 -4.58 10.62 -21.47
N ALA A 676 -3.68 11.14 -20.64
CA ALA A 676 -3.50 10.55 -19.31
C ALA A 676 -4.81 10.69 -18.52
N ASP A 677 -5.15 9.64 -17.79
CA ASP A 677 -6.32 9.65 -16.91
C ASP A 677 -6.23 10.87 -15.98
N LEU A 678 -7.32 11.64 -15.89
CA LEU A 678 -7.29 12.92 -15.18
C LEU A 678 -7.11 12.76 -13.67
N ASN A 679 -7.41 11.57 -13.10
CA ASN A 679 -7.32 11.35 -11.66
C ASN A 679 -7.25 9.87 -11.20
N PRO A 680 -6.12 9.12 -11.35
CA PRO A 680 -5.97 7.84 -10.62
C PRO A 680 -4.81 7.76 -9.61
N VAL A 681 -4.07 8.84 -9.31
CA VAL A 681 -2.88 8.71 -8.43
C VAL A 681 -3.02 9.26 -7.01
N GLN A 682 -4.09 10.01 -6.70
CA GLN A 682 -4.30 10.58 -5.37
C GLN A 682 -5.17 9.66 -4.49
N LYS A 683 -4.65 8.51 -4.06
CA LYS A 683 -5.43 7.46 -3.38
C LYS A 683 -4.99 7.17 -1.94
N GLY A 684 -4.05 7.94 -1.39
CA GLY A 684 -3.40 7.64 -0.12
C GLY A 684 -4.18 8.09 1.11
N LEU A 685 -3.99 7.40 2.24
CA LEU A 685 -4.27 7.91 3.58
C LEU A 685 -3.38 9.12 3.96
N ILE A 686 -2.21 9.22 3.33
CA ILE A 686 -1.28 10.34 3.43
C ILE A 686 -1.06 10.97 2.05
N SER A 687 -0.77 12.27 2.01
CA SER A 687 -0.41 12.95 0.77
C SER A 687 1.02 12.63 0.34
N ALA A 688 1.37 13.00 -0.90
CA ALA A 688 2.65 12.67 -1.50
C ALA A 688 3.87 13.22 -0.72
N ASP A 689 3.71 14.35 -0.02
CA ASP A 689 4.69 14.96 0.91
C ASP A 689 4.71 14.32 2.32
N GLY A 690 3.82 13.37 2.60
CA GLY A 690 3.74 12.70 3.90
C GLY A 690 2.85 13.38 4.95
N ARG A 691 2.06 14.41 4.59
CA ARG A 691 1.03 14.94 5.50
C ARG A 691 -0.11 13.91 5.65
N ILE A 692 -0.52 13.67 6.89
CA ILE A 692 -1.63 12.76 7.21
C ILE A 692 -2.95 13.44 6.82
N LYS A 693 -3.76 12.80 5.98
CA LYS A 693 -5.09 13.30 5.60
C LYS A 693 -6.10 13.01 6.70
N SER A 694 -7.28 13.64 6.62
CA SER A 694 -8.43 13.34 7.50
C SER A 694 -8.75 11.84 7.54
N ALA A 695 -8.60 11.14 6.41
CA ALA A 695 -8.74 9.70 6.30
C ALA A 695 -7.74 8.92 7.18
N GLY A 696 -6.45 9.28 7.19
CA GLY A 696 -5.44 8.59 8.00
C GLY A 696 -5.69 8.75 9.51
N TRP A 697 -6.10 9.92 9.95
CA TRP A 697 -6.48 10.16 11.34
C TRP A 697 -7.78 9.43 11.74
N GLN A 698 -8.75 9.36 10.84
CA GLN A 698 -9.95 8.54 11.03
C GLN A 698 -9.56 7.06 11.19
N ALA A 699 -8.61 6.58 10.38
CA ALA A 699 -8.07 5.23 10.48
C ALA A 699 -7.42 4.98 11.84
N LYS A 700 -6.55 5.89 12.31
CA LYS A 700 -5.93 5.81 13.64
C LYS A 700 -6.97 5.60 14.74
N TYR A 701 -8.05 6.38 14.72
CA TYR A 701 -9.12 6.25 15.72
C TYR A 701 -9.89 4.94 15.59
N VAL A 702 -10.33 4.56 14.38
CA VAL A 702 -11.10 3.33 14.16
C VAL A 702 -10.28 2.09 14.51
N TRP A 703 -8.98 2.13 14.28
CA TRP A 703 -8.05 1.03 14.52
C TRP A 703 -7.51 0.97 15.94
N GLN A 704 -7.71 1.98 16.78
CA GLN A 704 -7.13 1.99 18.12
C GLN A 704 -7.49 0.72 18.92
N ARG A 705 -6.51 0.26 19.70
CA ARG A 705 -6.57 -1.02 20.43
C ARG A 705 -7.23 -0.92 21.81
N VAL A 706 -7.76 0.24 22.17
CA VAL A 706 -8.53 0.43 23.39
C VAL A 706 -9.85 1.11 23.04
N LYS A 707 -10.98 0.48 23.38
CA LYS A 707 -12.29 1.12 23.30
C LYS A 707 -12.78 1.45 24.69
N ILE A 708 -13.19 2.69 24.90
CA ILE A 708 -13.73 3.17 26.16
C ILE A 708 -15.24 3.39 25.97
N THR A 709 -16.05 2.78 26.83
CA THR A 709 -17.50 2.96 26.86
C THR A 709 -17.86 3.60 28.19
N ALA A 710 -18.65 4.67 28.17
CA ALA A 710 -19.13 5.29 29.40
C ALA A 710 -20.30 4.50 30.00
N ASP A 711 -20.13 4.05 31.24
CA ASP A 711 -21.21 3.42 32.02
C ASP A 711 -21.99 4.50 32.79
N SER A 712 -21.27 5.42 33.45
CA SER A 712 -21.82 6.59 34.13
C SER A 712 -20.75 7.67 34.27
N ILE A 713 -20.77 8.66 33.38
CA ILE A 713 -19.74 9.71 33.30
C ILE A 713 -19.70 10.54 34.61
N SER A 714 -20.86 10.90 35.17
CA SER A 714 -20.96 11.69 36.41
C SER A 714 -20.40 10.98 37.65
N LYS A 715 -20.30 9.64 37.62
CA LYS A 715 -19.68 8.83 38.67
C LYS A 715 -18.25 8.40 38.32
N GLY A 716 -17.74 8.84 37.16
CA GLY A 716 -16.44 8.43 36.63
C GLY A 716 -16.34 6.95 36.31
N LEU A 717 -17.45 6.28 35.94
CA LEU A 717 -17.48 4.84 35.67
C LEU A 717 -17.48 4.54 34.17
N PHE A 718 -16.53 3.71 33.74
CA PHE A 718 -16.31 3.31 32.35
C PHE A 718 -16.05 1.81 32.23
N THR A 719 -16.34 1.25 31.06
CA THR A 719 -15.86 -0.05 30.62
C THR A 719 -14.77 0.15 29.57
N VAL A 720 -13.61 -0.48 29.76
CA VAL A 720 -12.52 -0.50 28.79
C VAL A 720 -12.42 -1.88 28.15
N GLU A 721 -12.43 -1.94 26.84
CA GLU A 721 -12.23 -3.16 26.05
C GLU A 721 -10.79 -3.13 25.52
N ASN A 722 -9.97 -4.06 25.98
CA ASN A 722 -8.62 -4.25 25.48
C ASN A 722 -8.67 -5.08 24.19
N ARG A 723 -8.38 -4.43 23.07
CA ARG A 723 -8.37 -5.03 21.72
C ARG A 723 -6.96 -5.36 21.23
N HIS A 724 -5.95 -5.21 22.08
CA HIS A 724 -4.65 -5.81 21.81
C HIS A 724 -4.77 -7.33 21.73
N PHE A 725 -3.82 -7.96 21.05
CA PHE A 725 -3.78 -9.41 20.93
C PHE A 725 -3.02 -10.05 22.09
N ARG A 726 -2.01 -9.37 22.62
CA ARG A 726 -1.14 -9.87 23.70
C ARG A 726 -0.79 -8.82 24.76
N THR A 727 -0.90 -7.53 24.45
CA THR A 727 -0.53 -6.44 25.37
C THR A 727 -1.61 -6.18 26.43
N ASN A 728 -1.24 -6.22 27.71
CA ASN A 728 -2.10 -5.75 28.81
C ASN A 728 -2.15 -4.21 28.84
N LEU A 729 -3.30 -3.62 29.22
CA LEU A 729 -3.44 -2.17 29.31
C LEU A 729 -2.53 -1.51 30.36
N ASN A 730 -2.06 -2.24 31.38
CA ASN A 730 -1.11 -1.74 32.38
C ASN A 730 0.26 -1.34 31.79
N ALA A 731 0.53 -1.67 30.53
CA ALA A 731 1.69 -1.22 29.75
C ALA A 731 1.62 0.28 29.34
N TYR A 732 0.48 0.94 29.56
CA TYR A 732 0.24 2.34 29.21
C TYR A 732 -0.09 3.17 30.45
N ASP A 733 0.24 4.47 30.44
CA ASP A 733 -0.33 5.41 31.41
C ASP A 733 -1.70 5.89 30.92
N LEU A 734 -2.61 6.15 31.85
CA LEU A 734 -3.90 6.75 31.55
C LEU A 734 -3.88 8.22 31.92
N VAL A 735 -4.20 9.08 30.95
CA VAL A 735 -4.35 10.52 31.15
C VAL A 735 -5.79 10.90 30.91
N TRP A 736 -6.38 11.68 31.82
CA TRP A 736 -7.68 12.28 31.63
C TRP A 736 -7.59 13.81 31.66
N GLU A 737 -8.46 14.46 30.87
CA GLU A 737 -8.57 15.91 30.76
C GLU A 737 -10.05 16.30 30.80
N ILE A 738 -10.43 17.25 31.65
CA ILE A 738 -11.72 17.93 31.57
C ILE A 738 -11.51 19.23 30.80
N LEU A 739 -12.27 19.38 29.72
CA LEU A 739 -12.14 20.44 28.73
C LEU A 739 -13.35 21.37 28.80
N GLU A 740 -13.16 22.65 29.10
CA GLU A 740 -14.17 23.72 28.98
C GLU A 740 -14.10 24.32 27.57
N ASP A 741 -15.12 24.10 26.74
CA ASP A 741 -15.13 24.47 25.32
C ASP A 741 -13.84 24.04 24.60
N GLY A 742 -13.32 22.86 24.95
CA GLY A 742 -12.10 22.31 24.36
C GLY A 742 -10.78 22.76 25.00
N LYS A 743 -10.79 23.69 25.96
CA LYS A 743 -9.60 24.09 26.71
C LYS A 743 -9.45 23.26 27.98
N PRO A 744 -8.31 22.60 28.25
CA PRO A 744 -8.10 21.87 29.50
C PRO A 744 -8.20 22.79 30.71
N ILE A 745 -9.11 22.47 31.64
CA ILE A 745 -9.24 23.17 32.92
C ILE A 745 -8.75 22.33 34.09
N GLN A 746 -8.80 21.01 33.95
CA GLN A 746 -8.31 20.04 34.91
C GLN A 746 -7.80 18.81 34.15
N SER A 747 -6.79 18.17 34.71
CA SER A 747 -6.24 16.93 34.16
C SER A 747 -5.65 16.08 35.29
N GLY A 748 -5.43 14.81 34.98
CA GLY A 748 -4.74 13.90 35.87
C GLY A 748 -4.15 12.72 35.13
N THR A 749 -3.18 12.10 35.77
CA THR A 749 -2.54 10.87 35.30
C THR A 749 -2.72 9.80 36.37
N THR A 750 -3.07 8.59 35.95
CA THR A 750 -3.16 7.42 36.82
C THR A 750 -2.65 6.21 36.04
N ASP A 751 -2.27 5.15 36.74
CA ASP A 751 -2.01 3.88 36.10
C ASP A 751 -3.26 3.41 35.34
N SER A 752 -3.03 2.83 34.16
CA SER A 752 -4.09 2.13 33.42
C SER A 752 -4.58 0.91 34.20
N PRO A 753 -5.84 0.49 34.02
CA PRO A 753 -6.37 -0.69 34.69
C PRO A 753 -5.63 -1.95 34.20
N ASP A 754 -5.49 -2.92 35.10
CA ASP A 754 -4.94 -4.24 34.80
C ASP A 754 -5.99 -5.06 34.02
N VAL A 755 -5.88 -5.04 32.69
CA VAL A 755 -6.85 -5.66 31.77
C VAL A 755 -6.06 -6.36 30.69
N GLU A 756 -6.09 -7.69 30.74
CA GLU A 756 -5.44 -8.56 29.76
C GLU A 756 -5.97 -8.36 28.34
N ALA A 757 -5.19 -8.79 27.36
CA ALA A 757 -5.58 -8.73 25.95
C ALA A 757 -6.90 -9.47 25.67
N GLY A 758 -7.73 -8.90 24.79
CA GLY A 758 -8.97 -9.52 24.33
C GLY A 758 -10.15 -9.47 25.31
N ILE A 759 -9.98 -8.95 26.53
CA ILE A 759 -11.05 -8.87 27.53
C ILE A 759 -11.47 -7.42 27.83
N SER A 760 -12.58 -7.28 28.55
CA SER A 760 -13.08 -5.99 29.04
C SER A 760 -12.96 -5.88 30.55
N GLY A 761 -12.57 -4.71 31.03
CA GLY A 761 -12.42 -4.37 32.44
C GLY A 761 -13.21 -3.11 32.82
N LYS A 762 -13.37 -2.90 34.13
CA LYS A 762 -13.97 -1.67 34.66
C LYS A 762 -12.88 -0.64 34.94
N LEU A 763 -13.17 0.61 34.61
CA LEU A 763 -12.33 1.77 34.90
C LEU A 763 -13.15 2.75 35.74
N ARG A 764 -12.60 3.15 36.88
CA ARG A 764 -13.15 4.21 37.72
C ARG A 764 -12.16 5.36 37.79
N LEU A 765 -12.61 6.55 37.44
CA LEU A 765 -11.85 7.79 37.56
C LEU A 765 -12.45 8.64 38.69
N GLU A 766 -11.60 9.11 39.60
CA GLU A 766 -12.00 10.10 40.59
C GLU A 766 -11.97 11.49 39.95
N LEU A 767 -13.10 11.88 39.37
CA LEU A 767 -13.22 13.16 38.69
C LEU A 767 -13.44 14.28 39.72
N PRO A 768 -12.63 15.36 39.67
CA PRO A 768 -12.85 16.54 40.50
C PRO A 768 -14.19 17.22 40.17
N GLN A 769 -14.71 17.97 41.14
CA GLN A 769 -15.82 18.89 40.89
C GLN A 769 -15.35 20.06 40.01
N ILE A 770 -16.24 20.50 39.12
CA ILE A 770 -16.02 21.65 38.25
C ILE A 770 -17.08 22.71 38.51
N ASP A 771 -16.67 23.98 38.40
CA ASP A 771 -17.61 25.09 38.35
C ASP A 771 -18.17 25.19 36.93
N VAL A 772 -19.46 24.90 36.78
CA VAL A 772 -20.12 24.82 35.47
C VAL A 772 -20.62 26.21 35.09
N LYS A 773 -19.93 26.83 34.14
CA LYS A 773 -20.32 28.13 33.59
C LYS A 773 -21.41 27.99 32.54
N GLN A 774 -22.32 28.96 32.51
CA GLN A 774 -23.35 29.03 31.49
C GLN A 774 -22.74 29.29 30.11
N GLY A 775 -23.28 28.60 29.10
CA GLY A 775 -22.84 28.65 27.71
C GLY A 775 -21.74 27.66 27.34
N PHE A 776 -21.06 27.06 28.32
CA PHE A 776 -19.91 26.20 28.06
C PHE A 776 -20.27 24.73 27.99
N HIS A 777 -19.53 23.98 27.18
CA HIS A 777 -19.58 22.54 27.06
C HIS A 777 -18.35 21.92 27.72
N TYR A 778 -18.60 21.00 28.65
CA TYR A 778 -17.54 20.31 29.36
C TYR A 778 -17.39 18.90 28.80
N HIS A 779 -16.21 18.58 28.30
CA HIS A 779 -15.88 17.24 27.77
C HIS A 779 -14.83 16.57 28.64
N LEU A 780 -15.02 15.28 28.94
CA LEU A 780 -13.97 14.44 29.49
C LEU A 780 -13.27 13.71 28.34
N LYS A 781 -11.96 13.90 28.21
CA LYS A 781 -11.11 13.13 27.32
C LYS A 781 -10.28 12.16 28.14
N ILE A 782 -10.19 10.91 27.70
CA ILE A 782 -9.39 9.85 28.33
C ILE A 782 -8.45 9.31 27.25
N SER A 783 -7.16 9.24 27.55
CA SER A 783 -6.11 8.80 26.63
C SER A 783 -5.23 7.74 27.27
N PHE A 784 -4.88 6.70 26.51
CA PHE A 784 -3.85 5.74 26.86
C PHE A 784 -2.56 6.16 26.14
N ILE A 785 -1.50 6.42 26.90
CA ILE A 785 -0.24 6.96 26.40
C ILE A 785 0.93 5.99 26.68
N LEU A 786 1.97 6.05 25.84
CA LEU A 786 3.20 5.29 26.06
C LEU A 786 3.89 5.69 27.38
N LYS A 787 4.23 4.71 28.22
CA LYS A 787 5.05 4.90 29.45
C LYS A 787 6.52 5.19 29.15
N GLU A 788 6.99 4.71 28.00
CA GLU A 788 8.40 4.69 27.58
C GLU A 788 8.52 5.01 26.08
N ASP A 789 9.72 5.42 25.66
CA ASP A 789 10.03 5.58 24.24
C ASP A 789 9.90 4.23 23.50
N LYS A 790 9.35 4.28 22.28
CA LYS A 790 9.38 3.21 21.31
C LYS A 790 10.15 3.69 20.06
N PRO A 791 10.70 2.78 19.23
CA PRO A 791 11.40 3.19 18.00
C PRO A 791 10.58 4.11 17.07
N TRP A 792 9.25 4.02 17.10
CA TRP A 792 8.33 4.80 16.26
C TRP A 792 7.63 5.98 16.96
N ALA A 793 7.75 6.14 18.28
CA ALA A 793 7.12 7.25 19.00
C ALA A 793 7.73 7.46 20.38
N LYS A 794 7.69 8.71 20.86
CA LYS A 794 8.18 9.07 22.20
C LYS A 794 7.19 8.72 23.30
N LYS A 795 7.70 8.58 24.53
CA LYS A 795 6.90 8.55 25.76
C LYS A 795 5.85 9.67 25.72
N GLY A 796 4.63 9.37 26.17
CA GLY A 796 3.51 10.32 26.14
C GLY A 796 2.69 10.30 24.85
N TYR A 797 3.10 9.55 23.82
CA TYR A 797 2.30 9.38 22.61
C TYR A 797 0.98 8.65 22.89
N ALA A 798 -0.15 9.24 22.48
CA ALA A 798 -1.48 8.64 22.63
C ALA A 798 -1.75 7.58 21.55
N ILE A 799 -1.83 6.32 21.99
CA ILE A 799 -2.16 5.15 21.15
C ILE A 799 -3.67 4.98 20.96
N ALA A 800 -4.45 5.43 21.95
CA ALA A 800 -5.91 5.40 21.93
C ALA A 800 -6.47 6.58 22.76
N SER A 801 -7.60 7.12 22.34
CA SER A 801 -8.32 8.15 23.09
C SER A 801 -9.82 8.01 22.93
N GLY A 802 -10.57 8.48 23.92
CA GLY A 802 -12.03 8.65 23.88
C GLY A 802 -12.42 9.99 24.46
N GLN A 803 -13.53 10.56 23.99
CA GLN A 803 -14.05 11.83 24.47
C GLN A 803 -15.56 11.73 24.71
N PHE A 804 -16.02 12.29 25.82
CA PHE A 804 -17.39 12.18 26.30
C PHE A 804 -17.90 13.54 26.77
N LEU A 805 -19.16 13.88 26.47
CA LEU A 805 -19.80 15.06 27.03
C LEU A 805 -20.09 14.82 28.52
N LEU A 806 -19.46 15.62 29.39
CA LEU A 806 -19.63 15.55 30.84
C LEU A 806 -20.87 16.30 31.27
N THR A 807 -20.97 17.57 30.88
CA THR A 807 -22.13 18.43 31.17
C THR A 807 -22.13 19.66 30.26
N HIS A 808 -23.27 20.32 30.18
CA HIS A 808 -23.47 21.61 29.52
C HIS A 808 -24.53 22.39 30.29
N ALA A 809 -24.22 23.65 30.63
CA ALA A 809 -25.21 24.58 31.15
C ALA A 809 -25.58 25.56 30.03
N PRO A 810 -26.81 25.57 29.51
CA PRO A 810 -27.19 26.50 28.45
C PRO A 810 -27.15 27.95 28.94
N HIS A 811 -26.93 28.88 28.02
CA HIS A 811 -27.07 30.31 28.32
C HIS A 811 -28.48 30.62 28.86
N LEU A 812 -28.56 31.36 29.97
CA LEU A 812 -29.80 32.06 30.30
C LEU A 812 -30.02 33.16 29.26
N LYS A 813 -31.26 33.36 28.82
CA LYS A 813 -31.63 34.54 28.01
C LYS A 813 -31.41 35.78 28.87
N ILE A 814 -30.28 36.47 28.67
CA ILE A 814 -30.06 37.79 29.23
C ILE A 814 -30.47 38.79 28.15
N THR A 815 -31.63 39.42 28.35
CA THR A 815 -32.07 40.53 27.52
C THR A 815 -31.48 41.81 28.12
N GLU A 816 -30.29 42.22 27.67
CA GLU A 816 -29.87 43.60 27.93
C GLU A 816 -30.82 44.55 27.19
N LYS A 817 -31.31 45.58 27.88
CA LYS A 817 -32.18 46.60 27.28
C LYS A 817 -31.36 47.50 26.38
N ASN A 818 -31.16 47.06 25.14
CA ASN A 818 -30.60 47.89 24.08
C ASN A 818 -31.70 48.74 23.42
N SER A 819 -31.30 49.87 22.82
CA SER A 819 -32.25 50.72 22.08
C SER A 819 -32.87 49.92 20.92
N ALA A 820 -34.20 49.99 20.80
CA ALA A 820 -34.93 49.24 19.78
C ALA A 820 -34.44 49.59 18.36
N PRO A 821 -34.25 48.59 17.48
CA PRO A 821 -33.90 48.82 16.09
C PRO A 821 -34.91 49.76 15.37
N GLN A 822 -34.41 50.58 14.45
CA GLN A 822 -35.21 51.45 13.60
C GLN A 822 -35.48 50.79 12.25
N LEU A 823 -36.70 50.96 11.72
CA LEU A 823 -37.14 50.44 10.43
C LEU A 823 -37.36 51.61 9.48
N MET A 824 -36.78 51.55 8.28
CA MET A 824 -37.13 52.39 7.15
C MET A 824 -37.46 51.49 5.96
N GLU A 825 -38.64 51.65 5.39
CA GLU A 825 -39.09 50.82 4.27
C GLU A 825 -39.47 51.70 3.07
N SER A 826 -38.94 51.35 1.89
CA SER A 826 -39.24 52.00 0.61
C SER A 826 -39.91 51.03 -0.36
N SER A 827 -40.13 51.46 -1.61
CA SER A 827 -40.65 50.59 -2.67
C SER A 827 -39.63 49.53 -3.10
N SER A 828 -38.32 49.79 -2.96
CA SER A 828 -37.25 48.90 -3.38
C SER A 828 -36.52 48.22 -2.23
N GLU A 829 -36.50 48.80 -1.03
CA GLU A 829 -35.60 48.38 0.05
C GLU A 829 -36.29 48.33 1.42
N ILE A 830 -35.78 47.46 2.29
CA ILE A 830 -36.04 47.46 3.73
C ILE A 830 -34.70 47.71 4.42
N ILE A 831 -34.60 48.80 5.19
CA ILE A 831 -33.41 49.21 5.92
C ILE A 831 -33.70 49.09 7.41
N ILE A 832 -32.85 48.36 8.13
CA ILE A 832 -32.93 48.23 9.59
C ILE A 832 -31.63 48.76 10.18
N THR A 833 -31.72 49.69 11.13
CA THR A 833 -30.56 50.29 11.79
C THR A 833 -30.63 50.15 13.31
N THR A 834 -29.49 49.86 13.91
CA THR A 834 -29.25 50.01 15.36
C THR A 834 -28.19 51.09 15.57
N GLN A 835 -27.68 51.26 16.78
CA GLN A 835 -26.55 52.17 17.03
C GLN A 835 -25.26 51.68 16.33
N THR A 836 -25.11 50.36 16.20
CA THR A 836 -23.87 49.71 15.76
C THR A 836 -24.00 49.05 14.38
N ALA A 837 -25.21 48.64 13.97
CA ALA A 837 -25.44 47.81 12.79
C ALA A 837 -26.45 48.42 11.81
N LYS A 838 -26.30 48.08 10.53
CA LYS A 838 -27.25 48.40 9.46
C LYS A 838 -27.43 47.21 8.51
N LEU A 839 -28.67 46.78 8.35
CA LEU A 839 -29.08 45.78 7.36
C LEU A 839 -29.85 46.46 6.23
N VAL A 840 -29.60 46.08 4.99
CA VAL A 840 -30.40 46.48 3.82
C VAL A 840 -30.85 45.24 3.06
N PHE A 841 -32.17 45.10 2.88
CA PHE A 841 -32.76 44.04 2.06
C PHE A 841 -33.32 44.62 0.76
N ASP A 842 -33.00 43.99 -0.37
CA ASP A 842 -33.63 44.28 -1.66
C ASP A 842 -35.00 43.59 -1.74
N LYS A 843 -36.09 44.35 -1.92
CA LYS A 843 -37.46 43.81 -1.97
C LYS A 843 -37.75 43.03 -3.25
N ARG A 844 -36.95 43.19 -4.32
CA ARG A 844 -37.14 42.45 -5.56
C ARG A 844 -36.66 41.00 -5.44
N SER A 845 -35.49 40.79 -4.84
CA SER A 845 -34.89 39.47 -4.64
C SER A 845 -35.15 38.88 -3.25
N GLY A 846 -35.50 39.72 -2.28
CA GLY A 846 -35.63 39.37 -0.86
C GLY A 846 -34.30 38.99 -0.22
N ARG A 847 -33.19 39.59 -0.68
CA ARG A 847 -31.82 39.30 -0.22
C ARG A 847 -31.31 40.38 0.70
N LEU A 848 -30.57 39.97 1.73
CA LEU A 848 -29.75 40.86 2.55
C LEU A 848 -28.54 41.30 1.72
N VAL A 849 -28.53 42.53 1.22
CA VAL A 849 -27.47 43.04 0.32
C VAL A 849 -26.41 43.87 1.05
N VAL A 850 -26.73 44.38 2.24
CA VAL A 850 -25.76 45.09 3.12
C VAL A 850 -25.93 44.58 4.54
N TYR A 851 -24.82 44.24 5.19
CA TYR A 851 -24.74 44.06 6.64
C TYR A 851 -23.52 44.85 7.13
N GLU A 852 -23.75 46.11 7.48
CA GLU A 852 -22.73 47.00 8.00
C GLU A 852 -22.67 46.94 9.53
N MET A 853 -21.46 47.01 10.07
CA MET A 853 -21.23 47.33 11.48
C MET A 853 -20.14 48.38 11.62
N ASP A 854 -20.38 49.39 12.45
CA ASP A 854 -19.47 50.54 12.66
C ASP A 854 -18.97 51.15 11.34
N GLY A 855 -19.86 51.23 10.35
CA GLY A 855 -19.58 51.76 9.02
C GLY A 855 -18.80 50.83 8.07
N LYS A 856 -18.48 49.59 8.46
CA LYS A 856 -17.80 48.60 7.62
C LYS A 856 -18.77 47.48 7.23
N ASN A 857 -18.92 47.22 5.93
CA ASN A 857 -19.76 46.13 5.44
C ASN A 857 -19.09 44.76 5.69
N LEU A 858 -19.81 43.85 6.33
CA LEU A 858 -19.33 42.53 6.76
C LEU A 858 -19.58 41.44 5.72
N ILE A 859 -20.45 41.69 4.74
CA ILE A 859 -20.73 40.76 3.65
C ILE A 859 -20.22 41.31 2.31
N SER A 860 -19.55 40.47 1.54
CA SER A 860 -19.10 40.77 0.18
C SER A 860 -20.10 40.30 -0.87
N ALA A 861 -20.96 39.34 -0.53
CA ALA A 861 -22.08 38.92 -1.36
C ALA A 861 -23.29 38.55 -0.50
N ALA A 862 -24.49 38.80 -1.03
CA ALA A 862 -25.73 38.50 -0.34
C ALA A 862 -25.86 37.01 -0.03
N PRO A 863 -26.30 36.65 1.19
CA PRO A 863 -26.41 35.26 1.56
C PRO A 863 -27.59 34.56 0.88
N LYS A 864 -27.45 33.25 0.70
CA LYS A 864 -28.45 32.41 0.02
C LYS A 864 -28.57 31.01 0.63
N PRO A 865 -29.77 30.39 0.59
CA PRO A 865 -29.93 28.94 0.70
C PRO A 865 -28.99 28.22 -0.26
N ASN A 866 -28.32 27.18 0.23
CA ASN A 866 -27.43 26.32 -0.56
C ASN A 866 -27.79 24.84 -0.36
N PHE A 867 -27.92 24.12 -1.47
CA PHE A 867 -28.27 22.70 -1.52
C PHE A 867 -27.24 21.88 -2.31
N TRP A 868 -26.12 22.51 -2.70
CA TRP A 868 -25.09 21.90 -3.53
C TRP A 868 -23.71 21.99 -2.87
N ARG A 869 -22.85 21.02 -3.18
CA ARG A 869 -21.42 21.03 -2.83
C ARG A 869 -20.59 20.82 -4.07
N ALA A 870 -19.34 21.31 -4.09
CA ALA A 870 -18.42 20.97 -5.17
C ALA A 870 -18.16 19.44 -5.15
N PRO A 871 -18.48 18.68 -6.22
CA PRO A 871 -18.39 17.23 -6.17
C PRO A 871 -17.01 16.71 -5.75
N THR A 872 -16.99 15.75 -4.82
CA THR A 872 -15.82 14.89 -4.55
C THR A 872 -15.60 13.90 -5.70
N ASP A 873 -14.45 13.21 -5.74
CA ASP A 873 -14.21 12.14 -6.72
C ASP A 873 -15.27 11.03 -6.64
N ASN A 874 -15.68 10.66 -5.42
CA ASN A 874 -16.77 9.70 -5.18
C ASN A 874 -18.13 10.20 -5.67
N ASP A 875 -18.41 11.49 -5.53
CA ASP A 875 -19.63 12.10 -6.06
C ASP A 875 -19.67 12.04 -7.58
N LEU A 876 -18.54 12.34 -8.24
CA LEU A 876 -18.42 12.25 -9.70
C LEU A 876 -18.57 10.80 -10.18
N ALA A 877 -17.87 9.86 -9.54
CA ALA A 877 -17.94 8.44 -9.85
C ALA A 877 -19.36 7.86 -9.72
N SER A 878 -20.09 8.29 -8.69
CA SER A 878 -21.48 7.89 -8.47
C SER A 878 -22.50 8.67 -9.31
N GLY A 879 -22.06 9.53 -10.23
CA GLY A 879 -22.92 10.27 -11.15
C GLY A 879 -23.79 11.33 -10.47
N ILE A 880 -23.25 12.08 -9.50
CA ILE A 880 -24.00 13.09 -8.72
C ILE A 880 -24.78 14.08 -9.60
N ILE A 881 -24.22 14.49 -10.75
CA ILE A 881 -24.89 15.43 -11.67
C ILE A 881 -26.24 14.86 -12.14
N LYS A 882 -26.29 13.58 -12.50
CA LYS A 882 -27.53 12.92 -12.93
C LYS A 882 -28.49 12.68 -11.76
N ARG A 883 -27.97 12.30 -10.59
CA ARG A 883 -28.81 11.91 -9.44
C ARG A 883 -29.35 13.09 -8.65
N GLN A 884 -28.58 14.16 -8.55
CA GLN A 884 -28.79 15.26 -7.61
C GLN A 884 -28.55 16.65 -8.23
N GLY A 885 -28.16 16.76 -9.51
CA GLY A 885 -27.83 18.04 -10.16
C GLY A 885 -28.97 19.07 -10.16
N PHE A 886 -30.21 18.63 -10.02
CA PHE A 886 -31.35 19.49 -9.76
C PHE A 886 -31.16 20.40 -8.52
N TRP A 887 -30.47 19.94 -7.48
CA TRP A 887 -30.16 20.75 -6.28
C TRP A 887 -29.12 21.84 -6.54
N LYS A 888 -28.26 21.66 -7.56
CA LYS A 888 -27.38 22.73 -8.06
C LYS A 888 -28.20 23.88 -8.65
N GLU A 889 -29.16 23.55 -9.51
CA GLU A 889 -30.07 24.54 -10.10
C GLU A 889 -30.92 25.22 -9.03
N ALA A 890 -31.45 24.46 -8.07
CA ALA A 890 -32.20 25.01 -6.93
C ALA A 890 -31.38 25.98 -6.07
N SER A 891 -30.06 25.76 -5.96
CA SER A 891 -29.15 26.66 -5.25
C SER A 891 -28.89 27.95 -6.03
N ALA A 892 -28.83 27.87 -7.37
CA ALA A 892 -28.58 29.01 -8.25
C ALA A 892 -29.83 29.85 -8.54
N GLN A 893 -30.99 29.21 -8.68
CA GLN A 893 -32.24 29.84 -9.11
C GLN A 893 -33.29 29.80 -8.00
N GLN A 894 -33.55 30.97 -7.41
CA GLN A 894 -34.47 31.12 -6.29
C GLN A 894 -35.37 32.31 -6.56
N LYS A 895 -36.68 32.07 -6.61
CA LYS A 895 -37.68 33.11 -6.91
C LYS A 895 -38.35 33.56 -5.62
N LEU A 896 -38.28 34.85 -5.31
CA LEU A 896 -39.01 35.42 -4.18
C LEU A 896 -40.52 35.24 -4.41
N SER A 897 -41.22 34.67 -3.42
CA SER A 897 -42.68 34.58 -3.40
C SER A 897 -43.28 35.61 -2.46
N SER A 898 -42.65 35.88 -1.30
CA SER A 898 -43.09 36.90 -0.36
C SER A 898 -41.92 37.48 0.46
N ILE A 899 -42.07 38.75 0.83
CA ILE A 899 -41.24 39.43 1.83
C ILE A 899 -42.16 40.22 2.76
N SER A 900 -41.91 40.17 4.07
CA SER A 900 -42.70 40.88 5.08
C SER A 900 -41.82 41.31 6.25
N THR A 901 -42.24 42.36 6.94
CA THR A 901 -41.54 42.95 8.09
C THR A 901 -42.42 42.89 9.33
N PHE A 902 -41.82 42.57 10.48
CA PHE A 902 -42.50 42.58 11.78
C PHE A 902 -41.61 43.27 12.80
N LYS A 903 -42.15 44.25 13.52
CA LYS A 903 -41.43 44.97 14.58
C LYS A 903 -41.95 44.53 15.94
N THR A 904 -41.04 44.23 16.86
CA THR A 904 -41.33 44.04 18.28
C THR A 904 -40.66 45.13 19.11
N GLU A 905 -40.80 45.09 20.44
CA GLU A 905 -40.04 45.98 21.34
C GLU A 905 -38.54 45.66 21.34
N GLU A 906 -38.16 44.42 21.06
CA GLU A 906 -36.78 43.91 21.19
C GLU A 906 -36.04 43.81 19.84
N ASP A 907 -36.75 43.50 18.76
CA ASP A 907 -36.17 43.21 17.45
C ASP A 907 -37.02 43.71 16.26
N ILE A 908 -36.39 43.74 15.07
CA ILE A 908 -37.10 43.82 13.79
C ILE A 908 -36.82 42.55 12.99
N LYS A 909 -37.89 41.91 12.50
CA LYS A 909 -37.86 40.69 11.71
C LYS A 909 -38.17 40.96 10.25
N VAL A 910 -37.36 40.42 9.35
CA VAL A 910 -37.66 40.32 7.91
C VAL A 910 -37.86 38.84 7.58
N ILE A 911 -39.05 38.51 7.07
CA ILE A 911 -39.38 37.14 6.66
C ILE A 911 -39.41 37.09 5.15
N THR A 912 -38.56 36.26 4.56
CA THR A 912 -38.45 36.05 3.11
C THR A 912 -38.82 34.62 2.77
N THR A 913 -39.71 34.42 1.81
CA THR A 913 -40.03 33.09 1.28
C THR A 913 -39.60 33.01 -0.18
N HIS A 914 -38.83 31.98 -0.51
CA HIS A 914 -38.40 31.70 -1.88
C HIS A 914 -38.95 30.36 -2.34
N GLN A 915 -39.48 30.36 -3.56
CA GLN A 915 -39.72 29.14 -4.32
C GLN A 915 -38.41 28.71 -4.96
N LEU A 916 -38.10 27.43 -4.81
CA LEU A 916 -36.91 26.79 -5.32
C LEU A 916 -37.31 25.79 -6.39
N ALA A 917 -36.39 25.50 -7.30
CA ALA A 917 -36.41 24.24 -8.03
C ALA A 917 -37.71 24.01 -8.83
N ASN A 918 -38.10 25.01 -9.63
CA ASN A 918 -39.37 25.06 -10.36
C ASN A 918 -40.61 24.92 -9.45
N SER A 919 -40.56 25.57 -8.28
CA SER A 919 -41.63 25.58 -7.26
C SER A 919 -41.88 24.26 -6.55
N LYS A 920 -40.95 23.29 -6.63
CA LYS A 920 -41.03 21.98 -5.94
C LYS A 920 -40.50 21.97 -4.51
N ALA A 921 -39.95 23.09 -4.05
CA ALA A 921 -39.57 23.28 -2.67
C ALA A 921 -39.70 24.75 -2.29
N ILE A 922 -39.94 25.00 -1.00
CA ILE A 922 -40.05 26.32 -0.42
C ILE A 922 -39.02 26.45 0.68
N VAL A 923 -38.35 27.60 0.73
CA VAL A 923 -37.52 27.98 1.86
C VAL A 923 -38.03 29.29 2.43
N THR A 924 -38.26 29.32 3.74
CA THR A 924 -38.62 30.51 4.49
C THR A 924 -37.47 30.85 5.43
N GLN A 925 -36.97 32.07 5.34
CA GLN A 925 -35.90 32.58 6.18
C GLN A 925 -36.45 33.77 6.98
N THR A 926 -36.21 33.78 8.28
CA THR A 926 -36.55 34.89 9.17
C THR A 926 -35.27 35.48 9.73
N TYR A 927 -35.04 36.76 9.43
CA TYR A 927 -33.90 37.56 9.87
C TYR A 927 -34.36 38.49 10.98
N ALA A 928 -33.98 38.25 12.23
CA ALA A 928 -34.30 39.11 13.37
C ALA A 928 -33.06 39.89 13.80
N LEU A 929 -33.05 41.21 13.60
CA LEU A 929 -32.00 42.09 14.10
C LEU A 929 -32.38 42.60 15.49
N TRP A 930 -31.49 42.39 16.45
CA TRP A 930 -31.63 42.81 17.83
C TRP A 930 -30.90 44.15 18.06
N GLY A 931 -31.25 44.87 19.13
CA GLY A 931 -30.71 46.21 19.40
C GLY A 931 -29.20 46.29 19.57
N ASP A 932 -28.53 45.18 19.92
CA ASP A 932 -27.08 45.03 20.03
C ASP A 932 -26.36 44.85 18.67
N GLY A 933 -27.10 44.63 17.58
CA GLY A 933 -26.56 44.31 16.27
C GLY A 933 -26.48 42.81 15.96
N THR A 934 -26.88 41.93 16.88
CA THR A 934 -26.96 40.49 16.67
C THR A 934 -28.06 40.16 15.65
N LEU A 935 -27.70 39.40 14.62
CA LEU A 935 -28.64 38.91 13.61
C LEU A 935 -28.97 37.44 13.87
N HIS A 936 -30.20 37.15 14.26
CA HIS A 936 -30.71 35.79 14.39
C HIS A 936 -31.39 35.34 13.09
N VAL A 937 -30.90 34.24 12.50
CA VAL A 937 -31.42 33.65 11.28
C VAL A 937 -32.15 32.35 11.62
N ASN A 938 -33.44 32.30 11.30
CA ASN A 938 -34.21 31.06 11.33
C ASN A 938 -34.45 30.58 9.91
N TYR A 939 -34.16 29.31 9.65
CA TYR A 939 -34.26 28.70 8.33
C TYR A 939 -35.27 27.55 8.39
N HIS A 940 -36.26 27.57 7.51
CA HIS A 940 -37.25 26.51 7.35
C HIS A 940 -37.29 26.05 5.88
N PHE A 941 -37.08 24.76 5.64
CA PHE A 941 -37.12 24.17 4.31
C PHE A 941 -38.25 23.14 4.22
N GLN A 942 -39.05 23.25 3.17
CA GLN A 942 -40.21 22.42 2.91
C GLN A 942 -40.17 21.91 1.46
N PRO A 943 -39.73 20.66 1.22
CA PRO A 943 -39.76 20.04 -0.11
C PRO A 943 -41.12 19.39 -0.42
N GLU A 944 -41.38 19.11 -1.69
CA GLU A 944 -42.38 18.13 -2.12
C GLU A 944 -42.01 16.69 -1.68
N ALA A 945 -43.01 15.81 -1.56
CA ALA A 945 -42.84 14.47 -0.99
C ALA A 945 -41.90 13.55 -1.79
N THR A 946 -41.76 13.74 -3.10
CA THR A 946 -41.06 12.81 -4.02
C THR A 946 -39.78 13.39 -4.60
N MET A 947 -38.96 14.00 -3.75
CA MET A 947 -37.74 14.69 -4.15
C MET A 947 -36.48 13.82 -3.93
N PRO A 948 -35.45 13.91 -4.79
CA PRO A 948 -34.22 13.14 -4.63
C PRO A 948 -33.44 13.57 -3.37
N GLU A 949 -32.61 12.67 -2.85
CA GLU A 949 -31.63 12.97 -1.80
C GLU A 949 -30.75 14.19 -2.15
N MET A 950 -30.29 14.90 -1.13
CA MET A 950 -29.59 16.17 -1.22
C MET A 950 -28.10 16.02 -0.87
N PRO A 951 -27.20 16.73 -1.57
CA PRO A 951 -25.81 16.88 -1.14
C PRO A 951 -25.70 17.60 0.21
N ARG A 952 -26.48 18.67 0.41
CA ARG A 952 -26.53 19.45 1.65
C ARG A 952 -27.86 20.21 1.79
N VAL A 953 -28.11 20.73 2.99
CA VAL A 953 -29.12 21.76 3.26
C VAL A 953 -28.50 22.81 4.17
N GLY A 954 -28.32 24.01 3.66
CA GLY A 954 -27.63 25.07 4.40
C GLY A 954 -27.84 26.47 3.86
N TRP A 955 -27.01 27.37 4.36
CA TRP A 955 -26.97 28.78 4.05
C TRP A 955 -25.52 29.19 3.76
N GLN A 956 -25.30 29.92 2.68
CA GLN A 956 -23.98 30.34 2.21
C GLN A 956 -23.92 31.85 2.10
N LEU A 957 -22.79 32.42 2.51
CA LEU A 957 -22.48 33.84 2.41
C LEU A 957 -21.02 34.05 2.02
N GLN A 958 -20.67 35.25 1.58
CA GLN A 958 -19.27 35.65 1.38
C GLN A 958 -18.95 36.86 2.25
N ILE A 959 -17.80 36.84 2.90
CA ILE A 959 -17.28 37.93 3.74
C ILE A 959 -15.94 38.43 3.19
N PRO A 960 -15.45 39.61 3.60
CA PRO A 960 -14.14 40.10 3.17
C PRO A 960 -12.99 39.14 3.51
N SER A 961 -12.01 38.98 2.62
CA SER A 961 -10.90 38.02 2.79
C SER A 961 -9.88 38.38 3.87
N GLU A 962 -10.00 39.54 4.51
CA GLU A 962 -9.20 39.92 5.68
C GLU A 962 -9.57 39.10 6.93
N TYR A 963 -10.79 38.53 6.99
CA TYR A 963 -11.25 37.68 8.09
C TYR A 963 -10.68 36.25 7.98
N ASP A 964 -9.36 36.13 7.91
CA ASP A 964 -8.66 34.88 7.59
C ASP A 964 -8.44 33.97 8.81
N GLN A 965 -8.52 34.48 10.03
CA GLN A 965 -8.30 33.69 11.24
C GLN A 965 -9.62 33.05 11.68
N LEU A 966 -9.79 31.75 11.39
CA LEU A 966 -10.95 30.97 11.83
C LEU A 966 -10.66 30.33 13.17
N LYS A 967 -11.54 30.55 14.14
CA LYS A 967 -11.60 29.84 15.41
C LYS A 967 -12.94 29.16 15.56
N TRP A 968 -13.01 27.95 16.07
CA TRP A 968 -14.30 27.30 16.29
C TRP A 968 -14.31 26.37 17.49
N PHE A 969 -15.50 26.19 18.05
CA PHE A 969 -15.81 25.12 18.98
C PHE A 969 -16.73 24.09 18.32
N GLY A 970 -16.22 22.88 18.15
CA GLY A 970 -16.87 21.80 17.43
C GLY A 970 -15.88 20.66 17.19
N ARG A 971 -16.19 19.72 16.29
CA ARG A 971 -15.22 18.70 15.92
C ARG A 971 -14.06 19.28 15.10
N GLY A 972 -12.85 18.76 15.35
CA GLY A 972 -11.65 19.21 14.64
C GLY A 972 -10.36 18.57 15.19
N PRO A 973 -9.19 19.15 14.87
CA PRO A 973 -9.01 20.27 13.93
C PRO A 973 -9.26 19.86 12.47
N LEU A 974 -9.22 18.56 12.21
CA LEU A 974 -9.35 17.96 10.88
C LEU A 974 -10.74 18.19 10.27
N GLU A 975 -10.81 18.18 8.94
CA GLU A 975 -12.11 18.11 8.27
C GLU A 975 -12.86 16.81 8.64
N SER A 976 -14.18 16.91 8.73
CA SER A 976 -15.06 15.84 9.16
C SER A 976 -16.41 15.91 8.45
N TYR A 977 -17.00 14.74 8.18
CA TYR A 977 -18.25 14.55 7.44
C TYR A 977 -19.17 13.56 8.16
N ALA A 978 -20.41 13.41 7.69
CA ALA A 978 -21.41 12.57 8.36
C ALA A 978 -20.93 11.13 8.63
N ASP A 979 -20.17 10.55 7.70
CA ASP A 979 -19.58 9.20 7.74
C ASP A 979 -18.07 9.19 8.05
N LYS A 980 -17.46 10.35 8.31
CA LYS A 980 -16.02 10.50 8.62
C LYS A 980 -15.82 11.58 9.69
N LYS A 981 -16.18 11.28 10.94
CA LYS A 981 -16.07 12.24 12.06
C LYS A 981 -15.68 11.64 13.42
N THR A 982 -15.62 10.32 13.55
CA THR A 982 -15.41 9.69 14.87
C THR A 982 -14.02 9.95 15.43
N GLY A 983 -13.02 10.11 14.56
CA GLY A 983 -11.66 10.52 14.93
C GLY A 983 -11.47 12.03 15.15
N ALA A 984 -12.50 12.85 14.93
CA ALA A 984 -12.46 14.30 15.16
C ALA A 984 -13.12 14.64 16.50
N PHE A 985 -12.32 15.09 17.47
CA PHE A 985 -12.79 15.43 18.82
C PHE A 985 -13.35 16.85 18.89
N PHE A 986 -14.26 17.08 19.82
CA PHE A 986 -14.70 18.42 20.21
C PHE A 986 -13.53 19.19 20.84
N GLY A 987 -13.29 20.40 20.37
CA GLY A 987 -12.18 21.22 20.84
C GLY A 987 -12.34 22.68 20.41
N ASN A 988 -11.48 23.55 20.96
CA ASN A 988 -11.31 24.91 20.49
C ASN A 988 -10.14 24.92 19.52
N TYR A 989 -10.43 25.07 18.24
CA TYR A 989 -9.41 25.00 17.20
C TYR A 989 -9.24 26.36 16.54
N THR A 990 -8.08 26.59 15.94
CA THR A 990 -7.77 27.82 15.20
C THR A 990 -6.96 27.45 13.96
N GLU A 991 -7.32 28.03 12.81
CA GLU A 991 -6.63 27.84 11.53
C GLU A 991 -6.74 29.09 10.65
N SER A 992 -5.79 29.27 9.73
CA SER A 992 -5.88 30.25 8.65
C SER A 992 -6.71 29.66 7.52
N VAL A 993 -7.78 30.37 7.11
CA VAL A 993 -8.64 29.93 6.00
C VAL A 993 -7.84 29.79 4.70
N LYS A 994 -6.85 30.66 4.47
CA LYS A 994 -5.98 30.62 3.28
C LYS A 994 -4.85 29.59 3.39
N ASN A 995 -4.09 29.59 4.49
CA ASN A 995 -2.85 28.82 4.58
C ASN A 995 -3.08 27.36 4.97
N ASP A 996 -4.14 27.06 5.72
CA ASP A 996 -4.44 25.71 6.20
C ASP A 996 -5.53 25.00 5.36
N PHE A 997 -5.91 25.59 4.22
CA PHE A 997 -6.88 25.01 3.30
C PHE A 997 -6.43 23.61 2.83
N THR A 998 -7.35 22.65 2.84
CA THR A 998 -7.04 21.29 2.38
C THR A 998 -7.03 21.19 0.86
N TYR A 999 -5.83 21.27 0.28
CA TYR A 999 -5.62 21.11 -1.16
C TYR A 999 -5.63 19.63 -1.60
N TYR A 1000 -6.77 19.20 -2.14
CA TYR A 1000 -6.85 17.99 -2.96
C TYR A 1000 -6.32 18.28 -4.38
N VAL A 1001 -5.69 17.30 -5.03
CA VAL A 1001 -5.05 17.44 -6.36
C VAL A 1001 -6.04 17.93 -7.39
N ARG A 1002 -7.20 17.27 -7.44
CA ARG A 1002 -8.39 17.84 -8.04
C ARG A 1002 -9.13 18.62 -6.94
N PRO A 1003 -9.26 19.94 -7.06
CA PRO A 1003 -10.07 20.71 -6.13
C PRO A 1003 -11.49 20.17 -6.01
N GLN A 1004 -11.98 20.05 -4.78
CA GLN A 1004 -13.29 19.49 -4.45
C GLN A 1004 -13.76 19.96 -3.06
N GLU A 1005 -14.98 19.57 -2.66
CA GLU A 1005 -15.48 19.78 -1.30
C GLU A 1005 -14.42 19.35 -0.27
N SER A 1006 -14.13 20.26 0.65
CA SER A 1006 -13.08 20.13 1.66
C SER A 1006 -13.33 21.05 2.85
N SER A 1007 -12.57 20.86 3.93
CA SER A 1007 -12.52 21.76 5.09
C SER A 1007 -13.84 21.86 5.89
N ASN A 1008 -14.80 20.96 5.65
CA ASN A 1008 -16.02 20.87 6.45
C ASN A 1008 -15.70 20.45 7.88
N LYS A 1009 -16.31 21.11 8.85
CA LYS A 1009 -16.27 20.74 10.27
C LYS A 1009 -17.69 20.33 10.68
N ALA A 1010 -17.86 19.08 11.09
CA ALA A 1010 -19.15 18.58 11.56
C ALA A 1010 -19.37 18.97 13.03
N GLU A 1011 -20.64 19.17 13.41
CA GLU A 1011 -21.04 19.42 14.81
C GLU A 1011 -20.31 20.62 15.44
N VAL A 1012 -20.49 21.79 14.85
CA VAL A 1012 -19.95 23.08 15.29
C VAL A 1012 -21.01 23.85 16.05
N TYR A 1013 -20.69 24.27 17.27
CA TYR A 1013 -21.56 25.12 18.10
C TYR A 1013 -21.33 26.60 17.81
N TRP A 1014 -20.07 27.01 17.63
CA TRP A 1014 -19.75 28.35 17.16
C TRP A 1014 -18.47 28.38 16.34
N ALA A 1015 -18.41 29.29 15.37
CA ALA A 1015 -17.24 29.60 14.57
C ALA A 1015 -17.07 31.12 14.50
N GLU A 1016 -15.85 31.61 14.65
CA GLU A 1016 -15.50 33.02 14.72
C GLU A 1016 -14.41 33.30 13.69
N LEU A 1017 -14.62 34.28 12.83
CA LEU A 1017 -13.59 34.76 11.91
C LEU A 1017 -13.13 36.15 12.30
N THR A 1018 -11.82 36.34 12.43
CA THR A 1018 -11.21 37.57 12.94
C THR A 1018 -10.33 38.20 11.87
N ASN A 1019 -10.40 39.52 11.74
CA ASN A 1019 -9.54 40.30 10.85
C ASN A 1019 -8.28 40.82 11.57
N PRO A 1020 -7.30 41.43 10.87
CA PRO A 1020 -6.08 41.93 11.48
C PRO A 1020 -6.29 43.06 12.50
N ASP A 1021 -7.42 43.78 12.43
CA ASP A 1021 -7.77 44.86 13.36
C ASP A 1021 -8.39 44.33 14.67
N GLY A 1022 -8.55 43.01 14.82
CA GLY A 1022 -9.15 42.36 15.99
C GLY A 1022 -10.67 42.24 15.93
N LYS A 1023 -11.34 42.85 14.94
CA LYS A 1023 -12.79 42.71 14.77
C LYS A 1023 -13.15 41.30 14.32
N SER A 1024 -14.18 40.71 14.91
CA SER A 1024 -14.59 39.35 14.55
C SER A 1024 -16.08 39.18 14.27
N LEU A 1025 -16.38 38.15 13.48
CA LEU A 1025 -17.73 37.71 13.13
C LEU A 1025 -17.93 36.31 13.67
N ARG A 1026 -18.77 36.16 14.70
CA ARG A 1026 -19.10 34.87 15.29
C ARG A 1026 -20.44 34.35 14.77
N ILE A 1027 -20.41 33.17 14.19
CA ILE A 1027 -21.57 32.35 13.87
C ILE A 1027 -21.81 31.40 15.03
N GLU A 1028 -22.99 31.40 15.62
CA GLU A 1028 -23.34 30.56 16.77
C GLU A 1028 -24.64 29.80 16.51
N SER A 1029 -24.62 28.48 16.63
CA SER A 1029 -25.82 27.64 16.55
C SER A 1029 -26.73 27.88 17.75
N VAL A 1030 -28.05 27.88 17.56
CA VAL A 1030 -28.99 28.10 18.67
C VAL A 1030 -29.52 26.79 19.25
N ASP A 1031 -30.03 25.90 18.41
CA ASP A 1031 -30.70 24.67 18.88
C ASP A 1031 -29.80 23.44 18.82
N ASN A 1032 -29.12 23.25 17.68
CA ASN A 1032 -28.31 22.07 17.40
C ASN A 1032 -27.04 22.51 16.67
N PRO A 1033 -25.91 21.82 16.90
CA PRO A 1033 -24.68 22.16 16.21
C PRO A 1033 -24.83 21.96 14.71
N VAL A 1034 -24.17 22.83 13.94
CA VAL A 1034 -24.22 22.89 12.47
C VAL A 1034 -23.00 22.23 11.84
N SER A 1035 -23.04 21.95 10.54
CA SER A 1035 -21.79 21.78 9.79
C SER A 1035 -21.32 23.13 9.29
N PHE A 1036 -20.02 23.39 9.37
CA PHE A 1036 -19.43 24.67 8.99
C PHE A 1036 -18.21 24.49 8.08
N SER A 1037 -18.07 25.34 7.06
CA SER A 1037 -16.82 25.44 6.30
C SER A 1037 -16.53 26.89 5.90
N ALA A 1038 -15.25 27.24 5.83
CA ALA A 1038 -14.75 28.50 5.31
C ALA A 1038 -13.74 28.22 4.19
N TRP A 1039 -13.91 28.87 3.05
CA TRP A 1039 -13.05 28.69 1.89
C TRP A 1039 -12.51 30.01 1.38
N PRO A 1040 -11.22 30.09 1.00
CA PRO A 1040 -10.66 31.27 0.36
C PRO A 1040 -11.00 31.35 -1.15
N PHE A 1041 -11.95 30.52 -1.59
CA PHE A 1041 -12.42 30.37 -2.97
C PHE A 1041 -13.95 30.31 -3.00
N THR A 1042 -14.55 30.56 -4.17
CA THR A 1042 -15.99 30.30 -4.36
C THR A 1042 -16.26 28.83 -4.66
N GLN A 1043 -17.49 28.37 -4.41
CA GLN A 1043 -17.90 27.00 -4.76
C GLN A 1043 -17.70 26.70 -6.25
N GLU A 1044 -17.95 27.69 -7.11
CA GLU A 1044 -17.79 27.56 -8.56
C GLU A 1044 -16.33 27.43 -8.99
N GLN A 1045 -15.39 28.11 -8.29
CA GLN A 1045 -13.97 27.93 -8.55
C GLN A 1045 -13.53 26.50 -8.20
N ILE A 1046 -13.91 26.01 -7.03
CA ILE A 1046 -13.59 24.64 -6.57
C ILE A 1046 -14.19 23.61 -7.53
N GLU A 1047 -15.44 23.77 -7.95
CA GLU A 1047 -16.12 22.83 -8.85
C GLU A 1047 -15.54 22.82 -10.27
N LYS A 1048 -15.10 23.97 -10.78
CA LYS A 1048 -14.57 24.09 -12.15
C LYS A 1048 -13.10 23.62 -12.26
N ALA A 1049 -12.34 23.81 -11.20
CA ALA A 1049 -10.90 23.55 -11.21
C ALA A 1049 -10.61 22.05 -11.29
N ASN A 1050 -9.72 21.67 -12.20
CA ASN A 1050 -9.18 20.32 -12.28
C ASN A 1050 -7.79 20.21 -11.63
N ARG A 1051 -7.19 21.35 -11.29
CA ARG A 1051 -5.87 21.43 -10.66
C ARG A 1051 -5.81 22.55 -9.63
N ILE A 1052 -4.88 22.41 -8.67
CA ILE A 1052 -4.66 23.38 -7.60
C ILE A 1052 -4.28 24.78 -8.14
N GLU A 1053 -3.48 24.86 -9.20
CA GLU A 1053 -3.07 26.16 -9.78
C GLU A 1053 -4.20 26.93 -10.47
N GLU A 1054 -5.32 26.28 -10.79
CA GLU A 1054 -6.49 26.93 -11.39
C GLU A 1054 -7.32 27.71 -10.35
N LEU A 1055 -7.10 27.44 -9.06
CA LEU A 1055 -7.71 28.20 -7.96
C LEU A 1055 -7.00 29.54 -7.82
N THR A 1056 -7.75 30.64 -7.72
CA THR A 1056 -7.20 31.98 -7.51
C THR A 1056 -7.75 32.57 -6.21
N PHE A 1057 -6.87 33.04 -5.34
CA PHE A 1057 -7.32 33.69 -4.10
C PHE A 1057 -8.13 34.93 -4.47
N GLY A 1058 -9.36 35.01 -3.95
CA GLY A 1058 -10.24 36.14 -4.15
C GLY A 1058 -10.13 37.18 -3.04
N GLU A 1059 -10.92 38.25 -3.17
CA GLU A 1059 -11.09 39.27 -2.13
C GLU A 1059 -12.11 38.85 -1.05
N THR A 1060 -12.67 37.64 -1.16
CA THR A 1060 -13.72 37.13 -0.26
C THR A 1060 -13.38 35.75 0.31
N ILE A 1061 -13.98 35.43 1.45
CA ILE A 1061 -14.06 34.09 2.02
C ILE A 1061 -15.51 33.61 1.90
N THR A 1062 -15.70 32.41 1.34
CA THR A 1062 -17.00 31.75 1.28
C THR A 1062 -17.24 30.98 2.57
N LEU A 1063 -18.33 31.29 3.26
CA LEU A 1063 -18.75 30.58 4.45
C LEU A 1063 -19.98 29.73 4.13
N ASN A 1064 -20.00 28.49 4.62
CA ASN A 1064 -21.16 27.63 4.57
C ASN A 1064 -21.58 27.22 5.97
N ILE A 1065 -22.86 27.40 6.28
CA ILE A 1065 -23.49 27.08 7.56
C ILE A 1065 -24.62 26.11 7.23
N ASP A 1066 -24.43 24.83 7.50
CA ASP A 1066 -25.40 23.81 7.12
C ASP A 1066 -26.12 23.22 8.31
N TYR A 1067 -27.41 22.93 8.12
CA TYR A 1067 -28.08 21.97 8.97
C TYR A 1067 -27.42 20.60 8.87
N LYS A 1068 -27.23 20.10 7.64
CA LYS A 1068 -26.59 18.81 7.34
C LYS A 1068 -25.93 18.80 5.96
N GLN A 1069 -24.86 18.03 5.84
CA GLN A 1069 -24.21 17.64 4.59
C GLN A 1069 -24.13 16.11 4.53
N MET A 1070 -24.31 15.50 3.35
CA MET A 1070 -24.13 14.05 3.20
C MET A 1070 -22.67 13.64 3.40
N GLY A 1071 -22.45 12.35 3.67
CA GLY A 1071 -21.10 11.77 3.80
C GLY A 1071 -20.24 11.89 2.54
N VAL A 1072 -19.02 11.39 2.61
CA VAL A 1072 -18.07 11.35 1.47
C VAL A 1072 -18.05 10.01 0.74
N GLY A 1073 -18.55 8.93 1.35
CA GLY A 1073 -18.49 7.58 0.77
C GLY A 1073 -17.06 7.08 0.61
N GLY A 1074 -16.86 6.09 -0.27
CA GLY A 1074 -15.52 5.57 -0.55
C GLY A 1074 -15.36 4.05 -0.49
N ASP A 1075 -16.42 3.27 -0.56
CA ASP A 1075 -16.29 1.81 -0.76
C ASP A 1075 -15.50 1.54 -2.06
N ASN A 1076 -15.74 2.35 -3.10
CA ASN A 1076 -14.91 2.50 -4.30
C ASN A 1076 -15.03 3.93 -4.88
N THR A 1077 -14.41 4.20 -6.05
CA THR A 1077 -14.50 5.50 -6.74
C THR A 1077 -14.77 5.36 -8.25
N TRP A 1078 -15.61 4.40 -8.66
CA TRP A 1078 -15.94 4.23 -10.10
C TRP A 1078 -17.39 3.85 -10.40
N ASN A 1079 -18.21 3.58 -9.40
CA ASN A 1079 -19.62 3.23 -9.63
C ASN A 1079 -20.57 3.80 -8.56
N LEU A 1080 -21.80 3.28 -8.53
CA LEU A 1080 -22.86 3.75 -7.63
C LEU A 1080 -22.59 3.46 -6.14
N ASP A 1081 -21.68 2.54 -5.84
CA ASP A 1081 -21.28 2.17 -4.47
C ASP A 1081 -20.25 3.15 -3.90
N ALA A 1082 -19.67 4.03 -4.72
CA ALA A 1082 -18.86 5.17 -4.24
C ALA A 1082 -19.65 6.14 -3.34
N ARG A 1083 -20.99 6.04 -3.33
CA ARG A 1083 -21.86 6.91 -2.51
C ARG A 1083 -21.69 6.61 -1.03
N PRO A 1084 -21.97 7.60 -0.16
CA PRO A 1084 -22.18 7.33 1.25
C PRO A 1084 -23.24 6.24 1.44
N HIS A 1085 -23.09 5.41 2.46
CA HIS A 1085 -24.13 4.45 2.83
C HIS A 1085 -25.41 5.20 3.21
N LYS A 1086 -26.56 4.53 3.11
CA LYS A 1086 -27.90 5.15 3.27
C LYS A 1086 -28.02 5.97 4.58
N ALA A 1087 -27.41 5.51 5.67
CA ALA A 1087 -27.44 6.19 6.97
C ALA A 1087 -26.78 7.59 6.97
N PHE A 1088 -25.93 7.88 5.99
CA PHE A 1088 -25.16 9.13 5.90
C PHE A 1088 -25.57 10.01 4.71
N ARG A 1089 -26.73 9.73 4.11
CA ARG A 1089 -27.34 10.56 3.06
C ARG A 1089 -28.34 11.53 3.67
N VAL A 1090 -28.65 12.61 2.94
CA VAL A 1090 -29.62 13.62 3.38
C VAL A 1090 -30.89 13.49 2.55
N ASP A 1091 -31.97 12.98 3.15
CA ASP A 1091 -33.28 12.93 2.50
C ASP A 1091 -33.88 14.34 2.35
N ALA A 1092 -34.60 14.58 1.26
CA ALA A 1092 -35.42 15.78 1.06
C ALA A 1092 -36.68 15.74 1.93
N LYS A 1093 -36.52 16.10 3.20
CA LYS A 1093 -37.60 16.17 4.20
C LYS A 1093 -37.71 17.57 4.80
N PRO A 1094 -38.89 17.95 5.32
CA PRO A 1094 -39.05 19.20 6.06
C PRO A 1094 -38.02 19.31 7.18
N CYS A 1095 -37.34 20.45 7.26
CA CYS A 1095 -36.36 20.67 8.31
C CYS A 1095 -36.28 22.15 8.72
N SER A 1096 -35.73 22.38 9.89
CA SER A 1096 -35.49 23.73 10.41
C SER A 1096 -34.23 23.76 11.25
N TYR A 1097 -33.51 24.86 11.18
CA TYR A 1097 -32.39 25.16 12.06
C TYR A 1097 -32.21 26.67 12.16
N SER A 1098 -31.48 27.09 13.18
CA SER A 1098 -31.31 28.49 13.51
C SER A 1098 -29.88 28.75 14.01
N PHE A 1099 -29.37 29.93 13.68
CA PHE A 1099 -28.06 30.40 14.11
C PHE A 1099 -28.06 31.92 14.25
N LYS A 1100 -27.12 32.44 15.03
CA LYS A 1100 -26.88 33.86 15.22
C LYS A 1100 -25.60 34.25 14.49
N ILE A 1101 -25.58 35.48 13.99
CA ILE A 1101 -24.38 36.18 13.58
C ILE A 1101 -24.18 37.31 14.59
N ILE A 1102 -23.09 37.20 15.35
CA ILE A 1102 -22.74 38.08 16.46
C ILE A 1102 -21.42 38.74 16.07
N PRO A 1103 -21.44 40.02 15.73
CA PRO A 1103 -20.21 40.77 15.59
C PRO A 1103 -19.56 41.03 16.95
N LEU A 1104 -18.23 40.97 17.05
CA LEU A 1104 -17.47 41.22 18.27
C LEU A 1104 -16.35 42.23 18.01
N GLN A 1105 -15.97 42.97 19.06
CA GLN A 1105 -14.86 43.93 19.07
C GLN A 1105 -13.61 43.37 19.73
#